data_AF-A0A661S2N7-F1
#
_entry.id   AF-A0A661S2N7-F1
#
_cell.length_a   1.000
_cell.length_b   1.000
_cell.length_c   1.000
_cell.angle_alpha   90.00
_cell.angle_beta   90.00
_cell.angle_gamma   90.00
#
_symmetry.space_group_name_H-M   'P 1'
#
loop_
_entity.id
_entity.type
_entity.pdbx_description
1 polymer ?
#
loop_
_entity_poly.entity_id
_entity_poly.type
_entity_poly.pdbx_seq_one_letter_code
_entity_poly.pdbx_strand_id
1 'polypeptide(L)'
;LTIVATDFILNSGEIIGANGASNRQKGSDVTMAAMNVHNSGIIQAGNGAEDRSYHAQGAQGGTIMLTGDNITNEGTIIGGNGGYGRGGHGGSAYGGYGGFAMIMAKKIAKNNSGATIASGNGGGAYASRDRHCRRRHWYSRKKCWYTGGYHRAGDAGNTTFSGLIAMNRGSVKGKTVTFDPSSLEIIGPDAEVIAENDIVITGGPDTTVYLADLIDGAISAPGNISIELGPGSTLDMRGLTANAIQADGNITIYADKIITNDGEVTDVNELVDIGLIEAGGEVTLEEGKIRYEVIVAGAEQVNAEAGETINIEFTIVNHSSVDDSYTLTKTDSQSWTLGTLASSVSLTSLETKKFFLPVTLPLEKDIEDTITITARSVNHPDTVGTLEVRVLSNLIIAEEDTTDADEDGLIKFEEDKLGTDPENADTDGDGMDDWWEVNYQLDPLSDDAAGDKDADGFSNIQEYENGSDPTLSDSDSDGITDGNDNCPFTGNADQADSDNDGIGDVCDPDTDNDNDGMSDAWENWYELDTSVNDANEDKDADGYSNMREFEADTMPNDPEDYPDESGPVDTDGDGVIDSEDAFPNDPAEQLDTDGDGTGNNADTDDDNDTVNDDHDAFPTDPAEQTDTDGDGTGNNADTDDDNDSVTDDLDAFPTDPAEQTDTDGDGTGNNADTDDDGDTMPDAWENANSLNPLADDASEDADNDGWTNIEEYKANTGANDAGSHPPEPSKPEVIVHDCPSGLDVSSYMANKVGNPEVHIIGVSQLITTFLDEYSTRAEGHVYVLRKSGNPMVLVLSSTEPATWVIHNESGADIQQIILHGRFAHEIEGADGIPVTDKSGDNFIVFSEVYEWNTTPANDLVAGIEEITGVPTTSFTGCYKASQFVIKDEG
;
A
#
# COMPACT_ATOMS: atom_id res chain seq x y z
N LEU A 1 -3.08 -12.55 3.26
CA LEU A 1 -4.54 -12.45 3.00
C LEU A 1 -5.21 -11.83 4.23
N THR A 2 -5.93 -10.73 4.05
CA THR A 2 -6.62 -10.04 5.15
C THR A 2 -8.09 -9.90 4.81
N ILE A 3 -8.98 -10.33 5.71
CA ILE A 3 -10.44 -10.26 5.55
C ILE A 3 -11.00 -9.47 6.74
N VAL A 4 -11.65 -8.34 6.47
CA VAL A 4 -12.25 -7.48 7.51
C VAL A 4 -13.73 -7.28 7.21
N ALA A 5 -14.58 -7.47 8.20
CA ALA A 5 -16.01 -7.16 8.14
C ALA A 5 -16.45 -6.54 9.47
N THR A 6 -17.48 -5.69 9.45
CA THR A 6 -18.03 -5.11 10.69
C THR A 6 -18.80 -6.16 11.49
N ASP A 7 -19.77 -6.85 10.86
CA ASP A 7 -20.70 -7.72 11.58
C ASP A 7 -20.29 -9.20 11.66
N PHE A 8 -20.09 -9.86 10.53
CA PHE A 8 -19.84 -11.30 10.51
C PHE A 8 -18.93 -11.78 9.38
N ILE A 9 -18.18 -12.84 9.64
CA ILE A 9 -17.50 -13.67 8.64
C ILE A 9 -17.97 -15.12 8.82
N LEU A 10 -18.49 -15.72 7.74
CA LEU A 10 -18.90 -17.12 7.69
C LEU A 10 -18.02 -17.89 6.71
N ASN A 11 -17.10 -18.72 7.22
CA ASN A 11 -16.32 -19.64 6.39
C ASN A 11 -16.92 -21.05 6.41
N SER A 12 -17.24 -21.58 5.23
CA SER A 12 -17.64 -22.97 5.02
C SER A 12 -16.80 -23.70 3.96
N GLY A 13 -15.80 -23.01 3.39
CA GLY A 13 -14.93 -23.52 2.33
C GLY A 13 -13.47 -23.57 2.77
N GLU A 14 -12.55 -23.30 1.85
CA GLU A 14 -11.10 -23.33 2.10
C GLU A 14 -10.50 -21.93 1.91
N ILE A 15 -9.86 -21.41 2.96
CA ILE A 15 -9.06 -20.19 2.93
C ILE A 15 -7.61 -20.62 3.12
N ILE A 16 -6.83 -20.62 2.04
CA ILE A 16 -5.45 -21.14 2.03
C ILE A 16 -4.49 -20.03 1.59
N GLY A 17 -3.54 -19.67 2.46
CA GLY A 17 -2.46 -18.75 2.15
C GLY A 17 -1.48 -19.35 1.14
N ALA A 18 -0.92 -18.50 0.26
CA ALA A 18 0.07 -18.94 -0.72
C ALA A 18 1.37 -19.39 -0.04
N ASN A 19 1.94 -20.50 -0.51
CA ASN A 19 3.27 -20.95 -0.07
C ASN A 19 4.36 -20.01 -0.61
N GLY A 20 5.49 -19.95 0.08
CA GLY A 20 6.68 -19.27 -0.45
C GLY A 20 7.15 -19.95 -1.76
N ALA A 21 7.38 -19.14 -2.80
CA ALA A 21 7.72 -19.59 -4.15
C ALA A 21 9.23 -19.67 -4.40
N SER A 22 10.03 -18.82 -3.75
CA SER A 22 11.49 -18.76 -3.88
C SER A 22 12.22 -19.06 -2.55
N ASN A 23 13.51 -19.41 -2.63
CA ASN A 23 14.30 -19.79 -1.44
C ASN A 23 14.17 -18.73 -0.35
N ARG A 24 13.89 -19.16 0.89
CA ARG A 24 13.73 -18.30 2.08
C ARG A 24 12.49 -17.38 2.08
N GLN A 25 11.60 -17.48 1.10
CA GLN A 25 10.34 -16.75 1.11
C GLN A 25 9.34 -17.34 2.12
N LYS A 26 8.85 -16.50 3.03
CA LYS A 26 7.85 -16.87 4.04
C LYS A 26 6.54 -17.28 3.36
N GLY A 27 5.81 -18.21 3.97
CA GLY A 27 4.43 -18.48 3.58
C GLY A 27 3.48 -17.33 3.96
N SER A 28 2.41 -17.15 3.18
CA SER A 28 1.48 -16.03 3.38
C SER A 28 0.69 -16.14 4.69
N ASP A 29 0.57 -15.03 5.40
CA ASP A 29 -0.27 -14.91 6.59
C ASP A 29 -1.77 -14.84 6.22
N VAL A 30 -2.63 -15.28 7.14
CA VAL A 30 -4.09 -15.17 7.03
C VAL A 30 -4.64 -14.45 8.26
N THR A 31 -5.21 -13.27 8.04
CA THR A 31 -5.81 -12.42 9.08
C THR A 31 -7.29 -12.25 8.83
N MET A 32 -8.12 -12.43 9.85
CA MET A 32 -9.57 -12.19 9.79
C MET A 32 -10.05 -11.38 10.99
N ALA A 33 -10.85 -10.35 10.76
CA ALA A 33 -11.39 -9.49 11.80
C ALA A 33 -12.88 -9.20 11.56
N ALA A 34 -13.74 -9.56 12.52
CA ALA A 34 -15.16 -9.16 12.53
C ALA A 34 -15.79 -9.31 13.91
N MET A 35 -16.93 -8.66 14.18
CA MET A 35 -17.66 -8.90 15.44
C MET A 35 -17.96 -10.40 15.64
N ASN A 36 -18.38 -11.12 14.61
CA ASN A 36 -18.66 -12.55 14.69
C ASN A 36 -17.90 -13.34 13.62
N VAL A 37 -16.99 -14.22 14.01
CA VAL A 37 -16.29 -15.13 13.08
C VAL A 37 -16.78 -16.56 13.30
N HIS A 38 -17.34 -17.18 12.27
CA HIS A 38 -17.75 -18.57 12.29
C HIS A 38 -17.01 -19.37 11.22
N ASN A 39 -16.21 -20.35 11.64
CA ASN A 39 -15.49 -21.25 10.74
C ASN A 39 -16.03 -22.68 10.86
N SER A 40 -16.55 -23.21 9.76
CA SER A 40 -16.91 -24.63 9.60
C SER A 40 -16.05 -25.34 8.53
N GLY A 41 -15.18 -24.59 7.84
CA GLY A 41 -14.30 -25.06 6.78
C GLY A 41 -12.82 -25.13 7.20
N ILE A 42 -11.91 -24.88 6.26
CA ILE A 42 -10.45 -24.87 6.48
C ILE A 42 -9.93 -23.45 6.39
N ILE A 43 -9.12 -23.04 7.37
CA ILE A 43 -8.30 -21.84 7.35
C ILE A 43 -6.86 -22.29 7.54
N GLN A 44 -6.02 -22.07 6.53
CA GLN A 44 -4.63 -22.50 6.55
C GLN A 44 -3.72 -21.38 6.05
N ALA A 45 -2.68 -21.04 6.81
CA ALA A 45 -1.66 -20.12 6.34
C ALA A 45 -0.63 -20.84 5.42
N GLY A 46 0.05 -20.08 4.58
CA GLY A 46 0.96 -20.63 3.58
C GLY A 46 2.19 -21.30 4.20
N ASN A 47 2.73 -22.34 3.58
CA ASN A 47 3.98 -22.95 4.03
C ASN A 47 5.20 -22.12 3.57
N GLY A 48 6.25 -22.11 4.37
CA GLY A 48 7.53 -21.50 4.00
C GLY A 48 8.22 -22.26 2.87
N ALA A 49 8.95 -21.55 2.02
CA ALA A 49 9.69 -22.13 0.92
C ALA A 49 10.81 -23.09 1.40
N GLU A 50 11.01 -24.17 0.65
CA GLU A 50 12.20 -25.01 0.81
C GLU A 50 13.45 -24.28 0.29
N ASP A 51 14.60 -24.51 0.90
CA ASP A 51 15.91 -24.06 0.39
C ASP A 51 16.80 -25.28 0.13
N ARG A 52 17.45 -25.32 -1.04
CA ARG A 52 18.32 -26.42 -1.50
C ARG A 52 19.77 -26.00 -1.75
N SER A 53 20.16 -24.83 -1.25
CA SER A 53 21.50 -24.29 -1.41
C SER A 53 22.56 -25.06 -0.60
N TYR A 54 23.84 -24.74 -0.82
CA TYR A 54 24.94 -25.35 -0.07
C TYR A 54 24.84 -25.06 1.44
N HIS A 55 24.34 -23.87 1.82
CA HIS A 55 23.95 -23.51 3.19
C HIS A 55 22.44 -23.25 3.25
N ALA A 56 21.68 -24.34 3.21
CA ALA A 56 20.23 -24.27 3.09
C ALA A 56 19.54 -23.80 4.37
N GLN A 57 18.62 -22.86 4.23
CA GLN A 57 17.76 -22.37 5.29
C GLN A 57 16.31 -22.31 4.80
N GLY A 58 15.47 -23.21 5.29
CA GLY A 58 14.04 -23.19 4.99
C GLY A 58 13.37 -21.93 5.54
N ALA A 59 12.39 -21.41 4.83
CA ALA A 59 11.67 -20.20 5.22
C ALA A 59 10.60 -20.46 6.30
N GLN A 60 10.16 -19.42 6.98
CA GLN A 60 9.09 -19.54 7.97
C GLN A 60 7.72 -19.78 7.32
N GLY A 61 6.84 -20.54 7.98
CA GLY A 61 5.45 -20.65 7.60
C GLY A 61 4.61 -19.42 7.98
N GLY A 62 3.53 -19.19 7.25
CA GLY A 62 2.59 -18.10 7.51
C GLY A 62 1.82 -18.26 8.82
N THR A 63 1.44 -17.15 9.42
CA THR A 63 0.69 -17.03 10.68
C THR A 63 -0.80 -16.85 10.42
N ILE A 64 -1.62 -17.40 11.31
CA ILE A 64 -3.06 -17.14 11.37
C ILE A 64 -3.36 -16.19 12.53
N MET A 65 -4.16 -15.16 12.27
CA MET A 65 -4.72 -14.28 13.28
C MET A 65 -6.22 -14.07 13.07
N LEU A 66 -7.04 -14.53 14.02
CA LEU A 66 -8.48 -14.27 14.03
C LEU A 66 -8.84 -13.36 15.22
N THR A 67 -9.50 -12.23 14.93
CA THR A 67 -9.97 -11.28 15.95
C THR A 67 -11.48 -11.05 15.84
N GLY A 68 -12.16 -10.94 16.98
CA GLY A 68 -13.59 -10.62 17.00
C GLY A 68 -14.22 -10.56 18.39
N ASP A 69 -15.52 -10.31 18.48
CA ASP A 69 -16.25 -10.43 19.73
C ASP A 69 -16.56 -11.91 20.01
N ASN A 70 -17.15 -12.60 19.03
CA ASN A 70 -17.48 -14.01 19.10
C ASN A 70 -16.77 -14.78 17.98
N ILE A 71 -15.93 -15.75 18.34
CA ILE A 71 -15.27 -16.66 17.41
C ILE A 71 -15.79 -18.07 17.67
N THR A 72 -16.35 -18.72 16.67
CA THR A 72 -16.79 -20.12 16.74
C THR A 72 -16.08 -20.93 15.66
N ASN A 73 -15.32 -21.94 16.08
CA ASN A 73 -14.67 -22.89 15.21
C ASN A 73 -15.30 -24.28 15.34
N GLU A 74 -15.82 -24.79 14.23
CA GLU A 74 -16.30 -26.16 14.02
C GLU A 74 -15.47 -26.88 12.94
N GLY A 75 -14.49 -26.18 12.33
CA GLY A 75 -13.63 -26.65 11.26
C GLY A 75 -12.16 -26.78 11.66
N THR A 76 -11.27 -26.49 10.72
CA THR A 76 -9.81 -26.61 10.88
C THR A 76 -9.12 -25.26 10.71
N ILE A 77 -8.24 -24.91 11.65
CA ILE A 77 -7.40 -23.71 11.62
C ILE A 77 -5.95 -24.14 11.82
N ILE A 78 -5.07 -23.96 10.81
CA ILE A 78 -3.69 -24.47 10.87
C ILE A 78 -2.68 -23.42 10.36
N GLY A 79 -1.72 -23.06 11.22
CA GLY A 79 -0.57 -22.22 10.83
C GLY A 79 0.30 -22.89 9.74
N GLY A 80 0.98 -22.09 8.94
CA GLY A 80 1.82 -22.57 7.85
C GLY A 80 3.02 -23.35 8.37
N ASN A 81 3.40 -24.46 7.72
CA ASN A 81 4.61 -25.18 8.12
C ASN A 81 5.86 -24.44 7.66
N GLY A 82 6.94 -24.55 8.44
CA GLY A 82 8.26 -24.09 8.04
C GLY A 82 8.81 -24.90 6.87
N GLY A 83 9.53 -24.22 5.99
CA GLY A 83 10.18 -24.82 4.84
C GLY A 83 11.34 -25.72 5.21
N TYR A 84 11.65 -26.69 4.36
CA TYR A 84 12.77 -27.60 4.58
C TYR A 84 14.10 -26.99 4.13
N GLY A 85 15.12 -27.05 4.99
CA GLY A 85 16.51 -26.77 4.61
C GLY A 85 17.19 -28.05 4.12
N ARG A 86 17.57 -28.13 2.85
CA ARG A 86 18.24 -29.28 2.23
C ARG A 86 19.65 -28.91 1.77
N GLY A 87 20.61 -28.98 2.71
CA GLY A 87 22.00 -28.59 2.48
C GLY A 87 22.79 -29.58 1.61
N GLY A 88 23.72 -29.05 0.81
CA GLY A 88 24.68 -29.80 0.01
C GLY A 88 25.77 -30.54 0.82
N HIS A 89 26.59 -31.35 0.15
CA HIS A 89 27.63 -32.17 0.80
C HIS A 89 28.67 -31.31 1.56
N GLY A 90 28.66 -31.39 2.90
CA GLY A 90 29.59 -30.65 3.76
C GLY A 90 29.09 -29.26 4.17
N GLY A 91 27.89 -28.86 3.74
CA GLY A 91 27.22 -27.63 4.11
C GLY A 91 26.32 -27.74 5.35
N SER A 92 25.73 -26.62 5.76
CA SER A 92 24.80 -26.52 6.90
C SER A 92 23.35 -26.54 6.41
N ALA A 93 22.43 -27.03 7.23
CA ALA A 93 21.00 -27.07 6.91
C ALA A 93 20.15 -26.68 8.11
N TYR A 94 19.27 -25.70 7.93
CA TYR A 94 18.33 -25.23 8.95
C TYR A 94 16.90 -25.32 8.41
N GLY A 95 16.01 -25.93 9.17
CA GLY A 95 14.58 -25.88 8.87
C GLY A 95 13.99 -24.53 9.27
N GLY A 96 13.00 -24.07 8.51
CA GLY A 96 12.28 -22.85 8.86
C GLY A 96 11.29 -23.08 10.01
N TYR A 97 10.93 -22.02 10.72
CA TYR A 97 9.96 -22.13 11.83
C TYR A 97 8.53 -22.31 11.32
N GLY A 98 7.71 -23.03 12.08
CA GLY A 98 6.27 -23.07 11.84
C GLY A 98 5.61 -21.73 12.18
N GLY A 99 4.55 -21.39 11.46
CA GLY A 99 3.78 -20.18 11.70
C GLY A 99 2.85 -20.29 12.90
N PHE A 100 2.49 -19.15 13.48
CA PHE A 100 1.65 -19.08 14.69
C PHE A 100 0.16 -19.26 14.38
N ALA A 101 -0.63 -19.62 15.39
CA ALA A 101 -2.08 -19.54 15.35
C ALA A 101 -2.59 -18.72 16.55
N MET A 102 -3.20 -17.56 16.28
CA MET A 102 -3.68 -16.62 17.29
C MET A 102 -5.19 -16.42 17.15
N ILE A 103 -5.94 -16.70 18.22
CA ILE A 103 -7.39 -16.57 18.27
C ILE A 103 -7.76 -15.64 19.43
N MET A 104 -8.24 -14.45 19.11
CA MET A 104 -8.49 -13.41 20.10
C MET A 104 -9.96 -12.98 20.06
N ALA A 105 -10.74 -13.42 21.05
CA ALA A 105 -12.14 -13.05 21.17
C ALA A 105 -12.36 -12.10 22.36
N LYS A 106 -13.08 -10.99 22.17
CA LYS A 106 -13.43 -10.08 23.28
C LYS A 106 -14.49 -10.69 24.20
N LYS A 107 -15.43 -11.46 23.63
CA LYS A 107 -16.50 -12.12 24.38
C LYS A 107 -16.25 -13.61 24.46
N ILE A 108 -16.44 -14.37 23.38
CA ILE A 108 -16.38 -15.84 23.43
C ILE A 108 -15.57 -16.43 22.27
N ALA A 109 -14.61 -17.29 22.58
CA ALA A 109 -13.94 -18.19 21.63
C ALA A 109 -14.39 -19.64 21.88
N LYS A 110 -15.10 -20.25 20.91
CA LYS A 110 -15.58 -21.63 20.97
C LYS A 110 -14.82 -22.53 19.99
N ASN A 111 -14.35 -23.68 20.45
CA ASN A 111 -13.82 -24.75 19.61
C ASN A 111 -14.64 -26.04 19.84
N ASN A 112 -15.43 -26.45 18.85
CA ASN A 112 -16.48 -27.47 18.99
C ASN A 112 -16.29 -28.68 18.06
N SER A 113 -17.02 -29.78 18.30
CA SER A 113 -17.38 -30.80 17.29
C SER A 113 -16.20 -31.49 16.53
N GLY A 114 -15.07 -31.73 17.19
CA GLY A 114 -13.88 -32.32 16.56
C GLY A 114 -13.00 -31.32 15.81
N ALA A 115 -13.28 -30.03 15.96
CA ALA A 115 -12.51 -28.95 15.36
C ALA A 115 -11.06 -28.92 15.86
N THR A 116 -10.16 -28.50 14.98
CA THR A 116 -8.72 -28.45 15.24
C THR A 116 -8.19 -27.04 15.07
N ILE A 117 -7.42 -26.60 16.06
CA ILE A 117 -6.61 -25.38 15.98
C ILE A 117 -5.16 -25.80 16.25
N ALA A 118 -4.29 -25.58 15.28
CA ALA A 118 -2.88 -25.91 15.39
C ALA A 118 -2.01 -24.81 14.81
N SER A 119 -0.87 -24.56 15.44
CA SER A 119 0.21 -23.83 14.80
C SER A 119 0.87 -24.70 13.71
N GLY A 120 1.70 -24.07 12.88
CA GLY A 120 2.48 -24.78 11.88
C GLY A 120 3.62 -25.58 12.51
N ASN A 121 3.97 -26.71 11.88
CA ASN A 121 5.16 -27.46 12.27
C ASN A 121 6.43 -26.77 11.76
N GLY A 122 7.53 -26.97 12.46
CA GLY A 122 8.84 -26.57 11.95
C GLY A 122 9.28 -27.42 10.75
N GLY A 123 10.14 -26.84 9.92
CA GLY A 123 10.73 -27.50 8.77
C GLY A 123 11.84 -28.47 9.17
N GLY A 124 12.00 -29.54 8.39
CA GLY A 124 13.12 -30.46 8.57
C GLY A 124 14.44 -29.90 8.02
N ALA A 125 15.55 -30.33 8.61
CA ALA A 125 16.89 -30.08 8.12
C ALA A 125 17.53 -31.38 7.61
N TYR A 126 17.86 -31.43 6.31
CA TYR A 126 18.43 -32.62 5.68
C TYR A 126 19.78 -32.29 5.01
N ALA A 127 20.80 -33.11 5.25
CA ALA A 127 22.02 -33.10 4.45
C ALA A 127 22.33 -34.54 3.96
N SER A 128 22.60 -34.70 2.67
CA SER A 128 22.83 -36.02 2.08
C SER A 128 24.13 -36.66 2.62
N ARG A 129 24.01 -37.76 3.35
CA ARG A 129 25.10 -38.72 3.56
C ARG A 129 25.10 -39.71 2.42
N ASP A 130 26.23 -39.93 1.73
CA ASP A 130 26.41 -41.25 1.12
C ASP A 130 27.82 -41.86 1.14
N ARG A 131 27.78 -43.18 1.25
CA ARG A 131 28.86 -44.16 1.34
C ARG A 131 29.62 -44.27 0.02
N HIS A 132 30.85 -43.78 -0.05
CA HIS A 132 31.81 -44.25 -1.07
C HIS A 132 33.20 -44.54 -0.48
N CYS A 133 33.30 -45.64 0.27
CA CYS A 133 34.55 -46.39 0.40
C CYS A 133 34.63 -47.42 -0.75
N ARG A 134 34.98 -47.00 -1.97
CA ARG A 134 35.38 -47.95 -3.02
C ARG A 134 36.77 -47.65 -3.55
N ARG A 135 37.64 -48.64 -3.31
CA ARG A 135 39.05 -48.75 -3.71
C ARG A 135 39.22 -48.63 -5.23
N ARG A 136 40.23 -47.85 -5.65
CA ARG A 136 41.31 -48.27 -6.57
C ARG A 136 42.52 -47.32 -6.43
N HIS A 137 43.66 -47.91 -6.05
CA HIS A 137 45.10 -47.58 -6.27
C HIS A 137 45.47 -46.19 -6.83
N TRP A 138 46.54 -45.47 -6.43
CA TRP A 138 47.74 -45.74 -5.64
C TRP A 138 48.34 -44.38 -5.18
N TYR A 139 49.07 -44.39 -4.06
CA TYR A 139 49.83 -43.31 -3.40
C TYR A 139 49.13 -42.33 -2.42
N SER A 140 49.64 -42.43 -1.18
CA SER A 140 49.79 -41.36 -0.18
C SER A 140 48.57 -40.88 0.64
N ARG A 141 48.62 -41.24 1.93
CA ARG A 141 47.96 -40.66 3.13
C ARG A 141 46.48 -40.99 3.35
N LYS A 142 46.27 -41.90 4.30
CA LYS A 142 45.03 -41.98 5.10
C LYS A 142 44.78 -40.65 5.79
N LYS A 143 43.80 -39.90 5.31
CA LYS A 143 42.97 -39.01 6.11
C LYS A 143 41.55 -39.08 5.53
N CYS A 144 40.72 -39.93 6.12
CA CYS A 144 39.27 -39.69 6.07
C CYS A 144 39.05 -38.47 6.96
N TRP A 145 38.82 -37.31 6.36
CA TRP A 145 38.33 -36.16 7.09
C TRP A 145 36.81 -36.26 7.09
N TYR A 146 36.23 -36.36 8.29
CA TYR A 146 34.84 -36.01 8.53
C TYR A 146 34.82 -34.50 8.78
N THR A 147 34.01 -33.75 8.06
CA THR A 147 33.83 -32.31 8.28
C THR A 147 32.33 -31.97 8.26
N GLY A 148 31.74 -31.80 9.45
CA GLY A 148 31.46 -30.46 9.96
C GLY A 148 30.20 -29.69 9.55
N GLY A 149 29.14 -30.32 9.02
CA GLY A 149 27.86 -29.62 8.81
C GLY A 149 27.06 -29.43 10.12
N TYR A 150 26.50 -28.24 10.34
CA TYR A 150 25.54 -27.94 11.42
C TYR A 150 24.11 -28.16 10.92
N HIS A 151 23.27 -28.84 11.72
CA HIS A 151 21.89 -29.17 11.35
C HIS A 151 20.92 -28.91 12.50
N ARG A 152 19.86 -28.16 12.24
CA ARG A 152 18.78 -27.91 13.21
C ARG A 152 17.44 -27.84 12.48
N ALA A 153 16.49 -28.69 12.85
CA ALA A 153 15.12 -28.54 12.39
C ALA A 153 14.54 -27.21 12.93
N GLY A 154 13.61 -26.61 12.19
CA GLY A 154 12.86 -25.48 12.71
C GLY A 154 11.94 -25.94 13.82
N ASP A 155 11.60 -25.02 14.72
CA ASP A 155 10.64 -25.31 15.79
C ASP A 155 9.21 -25.08 15.27
N ALA A 156 8.21 -25.76 15.85
CA ALA A 156 6.80 -25.46 15.60
C ALA A 156 6.41 -24.07 16.12
N GLY A 157 5.32 -23.50 15.58
CA GLY A 157 4.78 -22.23 16.07
C GLY A 157 4.06 -22.39 17.42
N ASN A 158 3.79 -21.28 18.08
CA ASN A 158 2.93 -21.23 19.28
C ASN A 158 1.44 -21.07 18.90
N THR A 159 0.57 -21.46 19.83
CA THR A 159 -0.88 -21.28 19.72
C THR A 159 -1.40 -20.50 20.92
N THR A 160 -2.10 -19.40 20.68
CA THR A 160 -2.59 -18.49 21.74
C THR A 160 -4.10 -18.26 21.62
N PHE A 161 -4.78 -18.31 22.77
CA PHE A 161 -6.21 -17.98 22.91
C PHE A 161 -6.43 -16.90 23.97
N SER A 162 -7.37 -16.00 23.73
CA SER A 162 -7.85 -15.06 24.76
C SER A 162 -9.38 -14.85 24.68
N GLY A 163 -9.99 -14.48 25.81
CA GLY A 163 -11.43 -14.24 25.96
C GLY A 163 -12.16 -15.22 26.88
N LEU A 164 -13.48 -15.36 26.77
CA LEU A 164 -14.19 -16.50 27.39
C LEU A 164 -14.01 -17.72 26.49
N ILE A 165 -13.32 -18.74 26.98
CA ILE A 165 -12.89 -19.87 26.17
C ILE A 165 -13.73 -21.09 26.53
N ALA A 166 -14.39 -21.68 25.53
CA ALA A 166 -15.17 -22.89 25.70
C ALA A 166 -14.73 -23.95 24.68
N MET A 167 -14.14 -25.03 25.17
CA MET A 167 -13.71 -26.19 24.39
C MET A 167 -14.65 -27.37 24.67
N ASN A 168 -15.56 -27.63 23.73
CA ASN A 168 -16.50 -28.74 23.79
C ASN A 168 -16.15 -29.75 22.67
N ARG A 169 -15.23 -30.68 22.97
CA ARG A 169 -14.80 -31.79 22.09
C ARG A 169 -13.90 -31.41 20.89
N GLY A 170 -12.90 -30.56 21.07
CA GLY A 170 -11.95 -30.15 20.01
C GLY A 170 -10.48 -30.17 20.46
N SER A 171 -9.55 -30.10 19.50
CA SER A 171 -8.11 -30.19 19.76
C SER A 171 -7.37 -28.87 19.54
N VAL A 172 -6.49 -28.52 20.47
CA VAL A 172 -5.56 -27.39 20.40
C VAL A 172 -4.13 -27.90 20.48
N LYS A 173 -3.30 -27.52 19.51
CA LYS A 173 -1.90 -27.98 19.42
C LYS A 173 -0.94 -26.85 19.12
N GLY A 174 0.28 -26.93 19.63
CA GLY A 174 1.38 -26.04 19.26
C GLY A 174 2.67 -26.34 20.00
N LYS A 175 3.73 -25.58 19.74
CA LYS A 175 4.99 -25.68 20.49
C LYS A 175 4.76 -25.28 21.95
N THR A 176 4.34 -24.05 22.16
CA THR A 176 3.75 -23.60 23.42
C THR A 176 2.29 -23.30 23.17
N VAL A 177 1.41 -23.80 24.06
CA VAL A 177 -0.01 -23.47 24.03
C VAL A 177 -0.33 -22.55 25.19
N THR A 178 -0.84 -21.37 24.88
CA THR A 178 -1.17 -20.34 25.87
C THR A 178 -2.67 -20.02 25.83
N PHE A 179 -3.30 -20.03 27.00
CA PHE A 179 -4.66 -19.54 27.21
C PHE A 179 -4.61 -18.33 28.12
N ASP A 180 -5.28 -17.24 27.76
CA ASP A 180 -5.51 -16.08 28.62
C ASP A 180 -7.02 -15.81 28.80
N PRO A 181 -7.72 -16.69 29.53
CA PRO A 181 -9.17 -16.60 29.72
C PRO A 181 -9.63 -15.54 30.73
N SER A 182 -10.79 -14.94 30.45
CA SER A 182 -11.66 -14.39 31.52
C SER A 182 -12.44 -15.50 32.25
N SER A 183 -12.72 -16.60 31.55
CA SER A 183 -13.17 -17.89 32.07
C SER A 183 -12.80 -18.97 31.05
N LEU A 184 -12.37 -20.14 31.51
CA LEU A 184 -11.98 -21.27 30.65
C LEU A 184 -12.80 -22.50 31.00
N GLU A 185 -13.49 -23.06 30.02
CA GLU A 185 -14.19 -24.33 30.13
C GLU A 185 -13.59 -25.33 29.14
N ILE A 186 -13.02 -26.42 29.65
CA ILE A 186 -12.57 -27.55 28.82
C ILE A 186 -13.35 -28.79 29.27
N ILE A 187 -14.28 -29.21 28.42
CA ILE A 187 -15.25 -30.24 28.79
C ILE A 187 -15.35 -31.32 27.71
N GLY A 188 -15.29 -32.57 28.18
CA GLY A 188 -15.64 -33.76 27.40
C GLY A 188 -14.44 -34.55 26.90
N PRO A 189 -14.67 -35.83 26.55
CA PRO A 189 -13.60 -36.82 26.39
C PRO A 189 -12.76 -36.64 25.13
N ASP A 190 -13.22 -35.84 24.16
CA ASP A 190 -12.50 -35.57 22.92
C ASP A 190 -11.83 -34.18 22.93
N ALA A 191 -11.87 -33.47 24.07
CA ALA A 191 -11.17 -32.21 24.23
C ALA A 191 -9.70 -32.47 24.57
N GLU A 192 -8.79 -31.95 23.74
CA GLU A 192 -7.35 -32.15 23.88
C GLU A 192 -6.58 -30.83 23.75
N VAL A 193 -5.60 -30.63 24.63
CA VAL A 193 -4.62 -29.54 24.61
C VAL A 193 -3.24 -30.18 24.68
N ILE A 194 -2.49 -30.15 23.58
CA ILE A 194 -1.21 -30.85 23.47
C ILE A 194 -0.13 -29.86 23.03
N ALA A 195 0.89 -29.68 23.87
CA ALA A 195 2.05 -28.86 23.54
C ALA A 195 3.28 -29.72 23.22
N GLU A 196 4.17 -29.24 22.35
CA GLU A 196 5.50 -29.85 22.13
C GLU A 196 6.56 -29.36 23.14
N ASN A 197 6.26 -28.30 23.88
CA ASN A 197 7.12 -27.74 24.92
C ASN A 197 6.28 -27.42 26.17
N ASP A 198 5.71 -26.22 26.30
CA ASP A 198 5.02 -25.79 27.53
C ASP A 198 3.53 -25.52 27.30
N ILE A 199 2.71 -25.68 28.36
CA ILE A 199 1.34 -25.14 28.41
C ILE A 199 1.28 -24.06 29.49
N VAL A 200 0.68 -22.92 29.16
CA VAL A 200 0.50 -21.81 30.09
C VAL A 200 -0.96 -21.37 30.06
N ILE A 201 -1.64 -21.36 31.20
CA ILE A 201 -2.99 -20.82 31.35
C ILE A 201 -2.88 -19.63 32.28
N THR A 202 -3.12 -18.42 31.80
CA THR A 202 -3.08 -17.18 32.57
C THR A 202 -4.49 -16.64 32.78
N GLY A 203 -4.78 -16.10 33.95
CA GLY A 203 -6.11 -15.55 34.23
C GLY A 203 -6.03 -14.34 35.14
N GLY A 204 -6.93 -13.40 34.95
CA GLY A 204 -7.06 -12.24 35.84
C GLY A 204 -7.69 -12.56 37.20
N PRO A 205 -7.97 -11.52 38.00
CA PRO A 205 -8.71 -11.67 39.24
C PRO A 205 -10.05 -12.37 39.02
N ASP A 206 -10.48 -13.18 39.99
CA ASP A 206 -11.75 -13.92 39.98
C ASP A 206 -11.95 -14.90 38.80
N THR A 207 -10.90 -15.17 38.01
CA THR A 207 -10.97 -16.09 36.87
C THR A 207 -11.33 -17.49 37.32
N THR A 208 -12.25 -18.13 36.59
CA THR A 208 -12.60 -19.54 36.79
C THR A 208 -12.08 -20.40 35.63
N VAL A 209 -11.34 -21.45 35.97
CA VAL A 209 -10.96 -22.52 35.05
C VAL A 209 -11.75 -23.76 35.43
N TYR A 210 -12.61 -24.24 34.55
CA TYR A 210 -13.47 -25.40 34.74
C TYR A 210 -13.06 -26.55 33.82
N LEU A 211 -12.65 -27.68 34.41
CA LEU A 211 -12.20 -28.88 33.71
C LEU A 211 -13.09 -30.06 34.10
N ALA A 212 -13.73 -30.71 33.13
CA ALA A 212 -14.65 -31.81 33.40
C ALA A 212 -14.69 -32.86 32.27
N ASP A 213 -14.96 -34.13 32.63
CA ASP A 213 -15.13 -35.24 31.69
C ASP A 213 -13.95 -35.45 30.70
N LEU A 214 -12.73 -35.09 31.09
CA LEU A 214 -11.52 -35.22 30.27
C LEU A 214 -10.92 -36.63 30.37
N ILE A 215 -10.29 -37.07 29.28
CA ILE A 215 -9.51 -38.31 29.23
C ILE A 215 -8.13 -38.14 29.87
N ASP A 216 -7.46 -39.26 30.09
CA ASP A 216 -6.07 -39.31 30.57
C ASP A 216 -5.13 -38.59 29.58
N GLY A 217 -4.33 -37.64 30.08
CA GLY A 217 -3.41 -36.86 29.26
C GLY A 217 -4.08 -35.85 28.31
N ALA A 218 -5.35 -35.52 28.53
CA ALA A 218 -6.09 -34.55 27.72
C ALA A 218 -5.40 -33.18 27.66
N ILE A 219 -4.71 -32.75 28.72
CA ILE A 219 -3.87 -31.56 28.78
C ILE A 219 -2.44 -32.03 29.02
N SER A 220 -1.60 -32.04 27.98
CA SER A 220 -0.27 -32.66 28.07
C SER A 220 0.86 -31.87 27.42
N ALA A 221 2.01 -31.86 28.09
CA ALA A 221 3.22 -31.18 27.64
C ALA A 221 4.50 -31.92 28.09
N PRO A 222 5.53 -32.06 27.23
CA PRO A 222 6.83 -32.61 27.65
C PRO A 222 7.67 -31.59 28.45
N GLY A 223 7.32 -30.30 28.40
CA GLY A 223 7.87 -29.26 29.26
C GLY A 223 7.01 -29.06 30.50
N ASN A 224 6.83 -27.80 30.89
CA ASN A 224 6.07 -27.42 32.08
C ASN A 224 4.61 -27.12 31.74
N ILE A 225 3.74 -27.31 32.73
CA ILE A 225 2.37 -26.79 32.69
C ILE A 225 2.23 -25.76 33.82
N SER A 226 1.93 -24.52 33.45
CA SER A 226 1.70 -23.42 34.41
C SER A 226 0.25 -22.96 34.33
N ILE A 227 -0.45 -22.91 35.46
CA ILE A 227 -1.80 -22.36 35.61
C ILE A 227 -1.68 -21.15 36.54
N GLU A 228 -1.59 -19.95 35.97
CA GLU A 228 -1.28 -18.69 36.63
C GLU A 228 -2.53 -17.80 36.71
N LEU A 229 -3.37 -18.00 37.72
CA LEU A 229 -4.61 -17.25 37.90
C LEU A 229 -4.45 -16.14 38.95
N GLY A 230 -5.12 -15.00 38.73
CA GLY A 230 -5.09 -13.86 39.63
C GLY A 230 -5.81 -14.10 40.98
N PRO A 231 -5.78 -13.12 41.90
CA PRO A 231 -6.46 -13.20 43.19
C PRO A 231 -7.97 -13.44 43.05
N GLY A 232 -8.57 -14.22 43.95
CA GLY A 232 -9.99 -14.61 43.92
C GLY A 232 -10.35 -15.75 42.96
N SER A 233 -9.38 -16.23 42.17
CA SER A 233 -9.57 -17.25 41.15
C SER A 233 -9.94 -18.63 41.69
N THR A 234 -10.57 -19.44 40.82
CA THR A 234 -10.95 -20.82 41.11
C THR A 234 -10.53 -21.75 39.98
N LEU A 235 -9.76 -22.80 40.31
CA LEU A 235 -9.56 -23.96 39.46
C LEU A 235 -10.53 -25.07 39.89
N ASP A 236 -11.59 -25.28 39.11
CA ASP A 236 -12.63 -26.26 39.37
C ASP A 236 -12.45 -27.50 38.47
N MET A 237 -12.12 -28.61 39.11
CA MET A 237 -11.81 -29.91 38.51
C MET A 237 -12.92 -30.93 38.80
N ARG A 238 -14.12 -30.48 39.21
CA ARG A 238 -15.27 -31.36 39.44
C ARG A 238 -15.74 -31.98 38.13
N GLY A 239 -15.85 -33.31 38.13
CA GLY A 239 -16.18 -34.10 36.94
C GLY A 239 -14.97 -34.78 36.29
N LEU A 240 -13.73 -34.49 36.72
CA LEU A 240 -12.58 -35.27 36.29
C LEU A 240 -12.52 -36.64 36.99
N THR A 241 -12.11 -37.67 36.24
CA THR A 241 -11.99 -39.05 36.73
C THR A 241 -10.70 -39.76 36.28
N ALA A 242 -9.77 -39.03 35.66
CA ALA A 242 -8.50 -39.50 35.12
C ALA A 242 -7.39 -38.45 35.34
N ASN A 243 -6.12 -38.82 35.09
CA ASN A 243 -4.97 -37.91 35.15
C ASN A 243 -5.03 -36.97 33.93
N ALA A 244 -5.93 -35.99 33.97
CA ALA A 244 -6.23 -35.14 32.83
C ALA A 244 -5.08 -34.18 32.49
N ILE A 245 -4.28 -33.77 33.48
CA ILE A 245 -3.15 -32.85 33.30
C ILE A 245 -1.84 -33.62 33.48
N GLN A 246 -1.01 -33.69 32.44
CA GLN A 246 0.25 -34.45 32.45
C GLN A 246 1.42 -33.62 31.92
N ALA A 247 2.47 -33.48 32.73
CA ALA A 247 3.72 -32.81 32.34
C ALA A 247 4.92 -33.74 32.54
N ASP A 248 5.85 -33.83 31.59
CA ASP A 248 7.15 -34.45 31.90
C ASP A 248 8.02 -33.51 32.77
N GLY A 249 7.79 -32.20 32.68
CA GLY A 249 8.39 -31.15 33.50
C GLY A 249 7.60 -30.84 34.78
N ASN A 250 7.65 -29.60 35.22
CA ASN A 250 6.97 -29.14 36.43
C ASN A 250 5.50 -28.79 36.15
N ILE A 251 4.64 -28.93 37.17
CA ILE A 251 3.29 -28.36 37.17
C ILE A 251 3.22 -27.27 38.25
N THR A 252 2.97 -26.04 37.82
CA THR A 252 2.85 -24.89 38.74
C THR A 252 1.42 -24.37 38.70
N ILE A 253 0.79 -24.19 39.86
CA ILE A 253 -0.57 -23.64 39.97
C ILE A 253 -0.56 -22.43 40.91
N TYR A 254 -1.00 -21.29 40.41
CA TYR A 254 -1.36 -20.10 41.18
C TYR A 254 -2.88 -19.97 41.13
N ALA A 255 -3.56 -20.27 42.23
CA ALA A 255 -5.01 -20.15 42.33
C ALA A 255 -5.42 -20.02 43.80
N ASP A 256 -6.45 -19.21 44.07
CA ASP A 256 -6.94 -19.03 45.44
C ASP A 256 -7.81 -20.20 45.92
N LYS A 257 -8.51 -20.86 44.99
CA LYS A 257 -9.34 -22.04 45.28
C LYS A 257 -9.12 -23.13 44.25
N ILE A 258 -8.99 -24.36 44.73
CA ILE A 258 -8.99 -25.56 43.88
C ILE A 258 -10.13 -26.46 44.36
N ILE A 259 -11.04 -26.85 43.47
CA ILE A 259 -12.21 -27.65 43.83
C ILE A 259 -12.20 -28.96 43.05
N THR A 260 -12.39 -30.09 43.72
CA THR A 260 -12.46 -31.42 43.13
C THR A 260 -13.78 -32.11 43.50
N ASN A 261 -14.00 -33.32 42.99
CA ASN A 261 -15.15 -34.16 43.39
C ASN A 261 -15.20 -34.44 44.89
N ASP A 262 -14.04 -34.41 45.56
CA ASP A 262 -13.90 -34.70 47.00
C ASP A 262 -13.94 -33.45 47.88
N GLY A 263 -14.01 -32.25 47.28
CA GLY A 263 -14.07 -30.96 47.97
C GLY A 263 -12.97 -30.00 47.57
N GLU A 264 -12.79 -28.94 48.36
CA GLU A 264 -11.73 -27.95 48.18
C GLU A 264 -10.37 -28.52 48.59
N VAL A 265 -9.36 -28.31 47.75
CA VAL A 265 -7.99 -28.81 47.94
C VAL A 265 -7.10 -27.69 48.43
N THR A 266 -6.36 -27.96 49.51
CA THR A 266 -5.42 -27.00 50.11
C THR A 266 -3.95 -27.44 50.05
N ASP A 267 -3.71 -28.69 49.62
CA ASP A 267 -2.36 -29.26 49.43
C ASP A 267 -2.30 -29.90 48.03
N VAL A 268 -1.34 -29.47 47.22
CA VAL A 268 -1.19 -29.92 45.84
C VAL A 268 -0.91 -31.42 45.72
N ASN A 269 -0.37 -32.06 46.77
CA ASN A 269 -0.17 -33.51 46.80
C ASN A 269 -1.48 -34.28 46.75
N GLU A 270 -2.60 -33.69 47.20
CA GLU A 270 -3.91 -34.33 47.12
C GLU A 270 -4.33 -34.52 45.66
N LEU A 271 -3.99 -33.59 44.75
CA LEU A 271 -4.29 -33.70 43.32
C LEU A 271 -3.53 -34.85 42.64
N VAL A 272 -2.30 -35.11 43.09
CA VAL A 272 -1.47 -36.24 42.63
C VAL A 272 -2.02 -37.56 43.19
N ASP A 273 -2.35 -37.61 44.48
CA ASP A 273 -2.82 -38.81 45.17
C ASP A 273 -4.18 -39.31 44.64
N ILE A 274 -5.09 -38.39 44.31
CA ILE A 274 -6.41 -38.73 43.72
C ILE A 274 -6.33 -38.98 42.20
N GLY A 275 -5.15 -38.81 41.59
CA GLY A 275 -4.93 -39.08 40.17
C GLY A 275 -5.65 -38.11 39.23
N LEU A 276 -5.53 -36.81 39.49
CA LEU A 276 -6.00 -35.77 38.55
C LEU A 276 -4.85 -35.13 37.76
N ILE A 277 -3.64 -35.13 38.32
CA ILE A 277 -2.45 -34.57 37.69
C ILE A 277 -1.26 -35.55 37.78
N GLU A 278 -0.37 -35.51 36.79
CA GLU A 278 0.89 -36.26 36.77
C GLU A 278 2.04 -35.36 36.30
N ALA A 279 3.11 -35.26 37.09
CA ALA A 279 4.30 -34.49 36.75
C ALA A 279 5.56 -35.37 36.84
N GLY A 280 6.44 -35.27 35.84
CA GLY A 280 7.80 -35.83 35.92
C GLY A 280 8.74 -34.97 36.78
N GLY A 281 8.42 -33.69 36.95
CA GLY A 281 9.11 -32.71 37.79
C GLY A 281 8.39 -32.40 39.12
N GLU A 282 8.59 -31.18 39.63
CA GLU A 282 7.96 -30.69 40.85
C GLU A 282 6.55 -30.18 40.59
N VAL A 283 5.65 -30.38 41.57
CA VAL A 283 4.31 -29.78 41.56
C VAL A 283 4.24 -28.71 42.65
N THR A 284 3.92 -27.48 42.27
CA THR A 284 3.85 -26.33 43.19
C THR A 284 2.47 -25.69 43.19
N LEU A 285 2.06 -25.20 44.36
CA LEU A 285 0.83 -24.46 44.57
C LEU A 285 1.12 -23.18 45.35
N GLU A 286 0.71 -22.05 44.78
CA GLU A 286 0.82 -20.71 45.37
C GLU A 286 -0.52 -19.96 45.27
N GLU A 287 -0.68 -18.89 46.05
CA GLU A 287 -1.86 -18.01 45.97
C GLU A 287 -1.93 -17.29 44.62
N GLY A 288 -3.13 -16.90 44.20
CA GLY A 288 -3.36 -16.29 42.90
C GLY A 288 -2.55 -15.01 42.68
N LYS A 289 -1.89 -14.90 41.52
CA LYS A 289 -1.00 -13.78 41.16
C LYS A 289 -1.24 -13.35 39.72
N ILE A 290 -1.29 -12.03 39.49
CA ILE A 290 -1.40 -11.46 38.15
C ILE A 290 -0.05 -11.62 37.43
N ARG A 291 -0.09 -12.20 36.22
CA ARG A 291 1.03 -12.24 35.29
C ARG A 291 0.99 -10.99 34.41
N TYR A 292 2.12 -10.28 34.33
CA TYR A 292 2.28 -9.13 33.44
C TYR A 292 3.10 -9.56 32.22
N GLU A 293 2.55 -9.37 31.03
CA GLU A 293 3.19 -9.72 29.76
C GLU A 293 2.78 -8.74 28.65
N VAL A 294 3.73 -8.43 27.77
CA VAL A 294 3.49 -7.60 26.58
C VAL A 294 4.17 -8.24 25.38
N ILE A 295 3.44 -8.31 24.28
CA ILE A 295 3.93 -8.86 23.02
C ILE A 295 4.10 -7.70 22.03
N VAL A 296 5.24 -7.65 21.35
CA VAL A 296 5.46 -6.77 20.20
C VAL A 296 5.64 -7.69 18.99
N ALA A 297 4.70 -7.66 18.07
CA ALA A 297 4.66 -8.56 16.92
C ALA A 297 4.69 -7.75 15.61
N GLY A 298 5.43 -8.21 14.62
CA GLY A 298 5.56 -7.57 13.32
C GLY A 298 6.44 -8.41 12.39
N ALA A 299 6.75 -7.88 11.21
CA ALA A 299 7.70 -8.53 10.32
C ALA A 299 9.10 -8.55 10.94
N GLU A 300 9.74 -9.73 11.03
CA GLU A 300 11.13 -9.84 11.50
C GLU A 300 12.15 -9.45 10.41
N GLN A 301 11.71 -9.33 9.16
CA GLN A 301 12.52 -8.85 8.04
C GLN A 301 11.67 -8.05 7.06
N VAL A 302 12.23 -6.93 6.57
CA VAL A 302 11.65 -6.11 5.50
C VAL A 302 12.75 -5.83 4.47
N ASN A 303 12.40 -5.90 3.18
CA ASN A 303 13.30 -5.53 2.08
C ASN A 303 12.67 -4.32 1.37
N ALA A 304 13.47 -3.32 1.03
CA ALA A 304 13.01 -2.11 0.38
C ALA A 304 14.13 -1.43 -0.44
N GLU A 305 13.77 -0.45 -1.25
CA GLU A 305 14.72 0.22 -2.14
C GLU A 305 15.65 1.18 -1.40
N ALA A 306 16.88 1.30 -1.91
CA ALA A 306 17.84 2.27 -1.39
C ALA A 306 17.29 3.69 -1.54
N GLY A 307 17.24 4.46 -0.45
CA GLY A 307 16.67 5.82 -0.42
C GLY A 307 15.17 5.91 -0.13
N GLU A 308 14.42 4.80 -0.19
CA GLU A 308 12.98 4.79 0.09
C GLU A 308 12.68 5.00 1.57
N THR A 309 11.51 5.59 1.89
CA THR A 309 10.98 5.60 3.25
C THR A 309 9.86 4.58 3.40
N ILE A 310 10.15 3.47 4.09
CA ILE A 310 9.18 2.41 4.35
C ILE A 310 8.51 2.53 5.71
N ASN A 311 7.31 1.97 5.84
CA ASN A 311 6.63 1.85 7.13
C ASN A 311 6.77 0.43 7.69
N ILE A 312 7.57 0.28 8.76
CA ILE A 312 7.59 -0.95 9.54
C ILE A 312 6.28 -1.03 10.33
N GLU A 313 5.39 -1.92 9.89
CA GLU A 313 4.15 -2.23 10.59
C GLU A 313 4.42 -3.21 11.75
N PHE A 314 3.93 -2.87 12.93
CA PHE A 314 3.98 -3.75 14.10
C PHE A 314 2.78 -3.53 15.01
N THR A 315 2.57 -4.46 15.92
CA THR A 315 1.43 -4.50 16.82
C THR A 315 1.92 -4.72 18.24
N ILE A 316 1.36 -3.98 19.18
CA ILE A 316 1.58 -4.18 20.61
C ILE A 316 0.32 -4.79 21.20
N VAL A 317 0.51 -5.86 21.96
CA VAL A 317 -0.56 -6.57 22.66
C VAL A 317 -0.29 -6.48 24.15
N ASN A 318 -1.23 -5.90 24.89
CA ASN A 318 -1.25 -6.04 26.35
C ASN A 318 -1.74 -7.44 26.70
N HIS A 319 -0.82 -8.38 26.90
CA HIS A 319 -1.13 -9.78 27.21
C HIS A 319 -1.29 -10.00 28.73
N SER A 320 -1.66 -8.93 29.45
CA SER A 320 -1.98 -8.97 30.87
C SER A 320 -3.49 -8.89 31.04
N SER A 321 -3.98 -9.57 32.07
CA SER A 321 -5.40 -9.57 32.45
C SER A 321 -5.88 -8.27 33.10
N VAL A 322 -5.06 -7.20 33.04
CA VAL A 322 -5.31 -5.88 33.59
C VAL A 322 -4.79 -4.82 32.63
N ASP A 323 -5.39 -3.64 32.68
CA ASP A 323 -4.94 -2.48 31.93
C ASP A 323 -3.50 -2.12 32.30
N ASP A 324 -2.70 -1.75 31.31
CA ASP A 324 -1.35 -1.29 31.53
C ASP A 324 -0.97 -0.18 30.55
N SER A 325 0.16 0.46 30.78
CA SER A 325 0.75 1.42 29.87
C SER A 325 2.18 1.03 29.58
N TYR A 326 2.60 1.24 28.33
CA TYR A 326 3.88 0.80 27.81
C TYR A 326 4.65 1.99 27.27
N THR A 327 5.87 2.17 27.76
CA THR A 327 6.84 3.09 27.16
C THR A 327 7.42 2.43 25.92
N LEU A 328 7.41 3.14 24.79
CA LEU A 328 7.93 2.63 23.53
C LEU A 328 9.29 3.25 23.24
N THR A 329 10.25 2.39 22.90
CA THR A 329 11.58 2.82 22.47
C THR A 329 12.00 2.09 21.21
N LYS A 330 12.82 2.75 20.41
CA LYS A 330 13.41 2.19 19.20
C LYS A 330 14.94 2.32 19.26
N THR A 331 15.64 1.32 18.75
CA THR A 331 17.08 1.37 18.52
C THR A 331 17.41 0.91 17.12
N ASP A 332 18.55 1.35 16.64
CA ASP A 332 18.99 1.23 15.26
C ASP A 332 20.48 0.83 15.29
N SER A 333 20.86 -0.19 14.52
CA SER A 333 22.22 -0.72 14.54
C SER A 333 23.18 0.04 13.59
N GLN A 334 22.66 0.74 12.58
CA GLN A 334 23.42 1.49 11.57
C GLN A 334 23.15 3.01 11.59
N SER A 335 22.31 3.48 12.51
CA SER A 335 21.88 4.88 12.67
C SER A 335 21.18 5.48 11.45
N TRP A 336 20.27 4.74 10.84
CA TRP A 336 19.36 5.22 9.80
C TRP A 336 18.37 6.27 10.34
N THR A 337 17.69 6.95 9.41
CA THR A 337 16.72 8.00 9.78
C THR A 337 15.38 7.36 10.12
N LEU A 338 15.05 7.33 11.41
CA LEU A 338 13.79 6.77 11.92
C LEU A 338 12.74 7.85 12.22
N GLY A 339 11.55 7.74 11.62
CA GLY A 339 10.38 8.58 11.85
C GLY A 339 9.83 8.50 13.28
N THR A 340 8.94 9.40 13.69
CA THR A 340 8.50 9.51 15.10
C THR A 340 7.67 8.31 15.57
N LEU A 341 7.85 7.92 16.84
CA LEU A 341 7.02 6.91 17.50
C LEU A 341 6.44 7.52 18.78
N ALA A 342 5.20 7.17 19.12
CA ALA A 342 4.58 7.58 20.37
C ALA A 342 5.46 7.16 21.56
N SER A 343 5.70 8.07 22.51
CA SER A 343 6.57 7.78 23.67
C SER A 343 5.95 6.76 24.64
N SER A 344 4.63 6.67 24.66
CA SER A 344 3.89 5.67 25.43
C SER A 344 2.55 5.35 24.81
N VAL A 345 2.03 4.16 25.10
CA VAL A 345 0.66 3.73 24.78
C VAL A 345 0.01 3.16 26.03
N SER A 346 -1.25 3.54 26.28
CA SER A 346 -2.11 2.86 27.24
C SER A 346 -2.96 1.83 26.50
N LEU A 347 -2.97 0.61 27.02
CA LEU A 347 -3.70 -0.52 26.46
C LEU A 347 -4.53 -1.14 27.58
N THR A 348 -5.83 -1.25 27.35
CA THR A 348 -6.71 -2.04 28.21
C THR A 348 -6.31 -3.51 28.18
N SER A 349 -6.79 -4.30 29.13
CA SER A 349 -6.51 -5.74 29.16
C SER A 349 -6.81 -6.39 27.81
N LEU A 350 -5.87 -7.19 27.30
CA LEU A 350 -5.96 -7.89 26.01
C LEU A 350 -6.06 -6.97 24.77
N GLU A 351 -5.93 -5.65 24.95
CA GLU A 351 -6.00 -4.72 23.83
C GLU A 351 -4.80 -4.91 22.91
N THR A 352 -5.11 -4.91 21.62
CA THR A 352 -4.17 -5.01 20.52
C THR A 352 -4.21 -3.70 19.76
N LYS A 353 -3.06 -3.05 19.60
CA LYS A 353 -2.95 -1.79 18.86
C LYS A 353 -1.83 -1.84 17.85
N LYS A 354 -2.17 -1.48 16.61
CA LYS A 354 -1.26 -1.42 15.47
C LYS A 354 -0.53 -0.08 15.45
N PHE A 355 0.72 -0.12 15.03
CA PHE A 355 1.62 1.01 14.88
C PHE A 355 2.41 0.90 13.58
N PHE A 356 2.89 2.05 13.12
CA PHE A 356 3.77 2.18 11.97
C PHE A 356 4.99 2.98 12.40
N LEU A 357 6.17 2.51 12.02
CA LEU A 357 7.43 3.23 12.18
C LEU A 357 8.01 3.51 10.79
N PRO A 358 8.00 4.78 10.33
CA PRO A 358 8.68 5.16 9.10
C PRO A 358 10.19 5.01 9.25
N VAL A 359 10.86 4.42 8.27
CA VAL A 359 12.31 4.20 8.21
C VAL A 359 12.80 4.59 6.83
N THR A 360 13.66 5.60 6.74
CA THR A 360 14.30 6.00 5.47
C THR A 360 15.60 5.23 5.30
N LEU A 361 15.68 4.46 4.22
CA LEU A 361 16.84 3.64 3.86
C LEU A 361 17.98 4.51 3.33
N PRO A 362 19.25 4.08 3.50
CA PRO A 362 20.39 4.76 2.90
C PRO A 362 20.35 4.58 1.37
N LEU A 363 20.98 5.51 0.65
CA LEU A 363 21.19 5.41 -0.81
C LEU A 363 22.18 4.29 -1.20
N GLU A 364 22.88 3.70 -0.23
CA GLU A 364 23.80 2.57 -0.45
C GLU A 364 23.07 1.21 -0.48
N LYS A 365 23.48 0.36 -1.42
CA LYS A 365 22.89 -0.95 -1.73
C LYS A 365 23.46 -2.07 -0.85
N ASP A 366 22.73 -3.18 -0.70
CA ASP A 366 23.12 -4.38 0.05
C ASP A 366 23.50 -4.10 1.53
N ILE A 367 22.97 -2.99 2.08
CA ILE A 367 23.16 -2.63 3.48
C ILE A 367 22.03 -3.25 4.29
N GLU A 368 22.43 -4.00 5.32
CA GLU A 368 21.52 -4.56 6.31
C GLU A 368 21.59 -3.73 7.60
N ASP A 369 20.42 -3.43 8.14
CA ASP A 369 20.25 -2.85 9.47
C ASP A 369 19.25 -3.67 10.29
N THR A 370 19.32 -3.54 11.61
CA THR A 370 18.39 -4.15 12.55
C THR A 370 17.75 -3.07 13.41
N ILE A 371 16.45 -2.87 13.19
CA ILE A 371 15.62 -1.96 13.97
C ILE A 371 14.97 -2.74 15.10
N THR A 372 15.25 -2.38 16.34
CA THR A 372 14.63 -3.01 17.52
C THR A 372 13.57 -2.08 18.09
N ILE A 373 12.35 -2.57 18.19
CA ILE A 373 11.21 -1.90 18.82
C ILE A 373 10.96 -2.57 20.17
N THR A 374 10.89 -1.78 21.24
CA THR A 374 10.69 -2.28 22.61
C THR A 374 9.49 -1.61 23.24
N ALA A 375 8.61 -2.42 23.83
CA ALA A 375 7.54 -1.99 24.72
C ALA A 375 7.88 -2.43 26.14
N ARG A 376 7.94 -1.47 27.09
CA ARG A 376 8.19 -1.75 28.51
C ARG A 376 7.03 -1.24 29.36
N SER A 377 6.48 -2.09 30.21
CA SER A 377 5.41 -1.68 31.13
C SER A 377 5.88 -0.56 32.06
N VAL A 378 5.03 0.44 32.22
CA VAL A 378 5.24 1.58 33.14
C VAL A 378 5.07 1.12 34.58
N ASN A 379 4.07 0.26 34.84
CA ASN A 379 3.73 -0.19 36.19
C ASN A 379 4.61 -1.37 36.65
N HIS A 380 5.08 -2.20 35.72
CA HIS A 380 5.91 -3.38 35.97
C HIS A 380 7.15 -3.37 35.07
N PRO A 381 8.20 -2.59 35.39
CA PRO A 381 9.32 -2.34 34.48
C PRO A 381 10.13 -3.57 34.05
N ASP A 382 10.00 -4.70 34.75
CA ASP A 382 10.59 -5.98 34.36
C ASP A 382 9.86 -6.66 33.19
N THR A 383 8.64 -6.21 32.88
CA THR A 383 7.82 -6.68 31.75
C THR A 383 8.21 -5.93 30.48
N VAL A 384 8.87 -6.64 29.57
CA VAL A 384 9.43 -6.07 28.33
C VAL A 384 9.12 -6.99 27.15
N GLY A 385 8.58 -6.43 26.09
CA GLY A 385 8.40 -7.08 24.79
C GLY A 385 9.27 -6.39 23.75
N THR A 386 9.89 -7.16 22.86
CA THR A 386 10.77 -6.65 21.81
C THR A 386 10.47 -7.29 20.47
N LEU A 387 10.52 -6.47 19.41
CA LEU A 387 10.53 -6.91 18.03
C LEU A 387 11.85 -6.45 17.39
N GLU A 388 12.61 -7.38 16.83
CA GLU A 388 13.79 -7.06 16.01
C GLU A 388 13.41 -7.23 14.54
N VAL A 389 13.57 -6.16 13.76
CA VAL A 389 13.27 -6.12 12.34
C VAL A 389 14.57 -5.93 11.56
N ARG A 390 14.94 -6.94 10.79
CA ARG A 390 16.07 -6.86 9.85
C ARG A 390 15.61 -6.13 8.58
N VAL A 391 16.15 -4.96 8.30
CA VAL A 391 15.85 -4.21 7.08
C VAL A 391 17.00 -4.34 6.10
N LEU A 392 16.71 -4.73 4.87
CA LEU A 392 17.69 -4.86 3.79
C LEU A 392 17.38 -3.84 2.69
N SER A 393 18.37 -2.98 2.42
CA SER A 393 18.40 -2.12 1.24
C SER A 393 18.76 -2.96 0.03
N ASN A 394 17.77 -3.28 -0.81
CA ASN A 394 17.95 -4.07 -2.02
C ASN A 394 17.96 -3.17 -3.26
N LEU A 395 18.59 -3.66 -4.33
CA LEU A 395 18.31 -3.22 -5.69
C LEU A 395 17.02 -3.92 -6.17
N ILE A 396 16.01 -3.15 -6.61
CA ILE A 396 15.00 -3.71 -7.50
C ILE A 396 15.65 -3.75 -8.89
N ILE A 397 15.92 -4.97 -9.37
CA ILE A 397 15.76 -5.25 -10.79
C ILE A 397 14.23 -5.18 -10.96
N ALA A 398 13.73 -3.98 -11.29
CA ALA A 398 12.62 -3.94 -12.22
C ALA A 398 13.16 -4.70 -13.43
N GLU A 399 12.36 -5.43 -14.17
CA GLU A 399 12.87 -5.72 -15.52
C GLU A 399 13.18 -4.35 -16.12
N GLU A 400 14.47 -4.01 -16.19
CA GLU A 400 14.94 -2.71 -16.64
C GLU A 400 14.37 -2.58 -18.03
N ASP A 401 13.61 -1.51 -18.25
CA ASP A 401 13.18 -1.18 -19.58
C ASP A 401 14.45 -0.76 -20.32
N THR A 402 15.04 -1.72 -21.04
CA THR A 402 16.23 -1.51 -21.87
C THR A 402 15.85 -1.03 -23.25
N THR A 403 14.62 -0.54 -23.41
CA THR A 403 14.16 0.08 -24.64
C THR A 403 14.77 1.48 -24.68
N ASP A 404 15.50 1.70 -25.74
CA ASP A 404 16.02 2.99 -26.21
C ASP A 404 15.03 3.34 -27.33
N ALA A 405 14.10 4.24 -27.05
CA ALA A 405 12.86 4.37 -27.82
C ALA A 405 13.00 5.33 -29.01
N ASP A 406 13.92 6.28 -28.91
CA ASP A 406 14.30 7.29 -29.90
C ASP A 406 15.67 7.01 -30.54
N GLU A 407 16.37 5.95 -30.10
CA GLU A 407 17.64 5.46 -30.66
C GLU A 407 18.83 6.41 -30.51
N ASP A 408 18.79 7.32 -29.53
CA ASP A 408 19.87 8.28 -29.24
C ASP A 408 21.06 7.63 -28.48
N GLY A 409 20.84 6.47 -27.88
CA GLY A 409 21.81 5.70 -27.11
C GLY A 409 21.64 5.74 -25.59
N LEU A 410 20.67 6.50 -25.07
CA LEU A 410 20.16 6.39 -23.71
C LEU A 410 18.96 5.44 -23.70
N ILE A 411 18.91 4.54 -22.72
CA ILE A 411 17.69 3.76 -22.50
C ILE A 411 16.69 4.58 -21.69
N LYS A 412 15.40 4.29 -21.82
CA LYS A 412 14.31 4.92 -21.04
C LYS A 412 14.58 5.08 -19.54
N PHE A 413 15.27 4.10 -18.94
CA PHE A 413 15.67 4.18 -17.53
C PHE A 413 16.75 5.24 -17.24
N GLU A 414 17.69 5.44 -18.16
CA GLU A 414 18.72 6.48 -18.08
C GLU A 414 18.11 7.86 -18.30
N GLU A 415 17.16 7.97 -19.21
CA GLU A 415 16.44 9.20 -19.54
C GLU A 415 15.52 9.68 -18.42
N ASP A 416 14.69 8.78 -17.86
CA ASP A 416 13.87 9.03 -16.65
C ASP A 416 14.69 9.62 -15.49
N LYS A 417 15.98 9.24 -15.42
CA LYS A 417 16.90 9.69 -14.36
C LYS A 417 17.56 11.02 -14.69
N LEU A 418 17.78 11.31 -15.96
CA LEU A 418 18.33 12.57 -16.45
C LEU A 418 17.25 13.65 -16.56
N GLY A 419 15.98 13.24 -16.67
CA GLY A 419 14.84 14.12 -16.90
C GLY A 419 14.63 14.46 -18.37
N THR A 420 15.32 13.76 -19.26
CA THR A 420 15.14 13.81 -20.72
C THR A 420 13.90 13.01 -21.13
N ASP A 421 13.37 13.28 -22.32
CA ASP A 421 12.15 12.70 -22.83
C ASP A 421 12.43 11.39 -23.59
N PRO A 422 11.98 10.21 -23.11
CA PRO A 422 12.30 8.90 -23.68
C PRO A 422 11.86 8.59 -25.11
N GLU A 423 11.24 9.55 -25.78
CA GLU A 423 10.75 9.43 -27.15
C GLU A 423 11.30 10.57 -28.03
N ASN A 424 12.27 11.35 -27.53
CA ASN A 424 12.88 12.47 -28.23
C ASN A 424 14.39 12.53 -27.98
N ALA A 425 15.15 12.21 -29.03
CA ALA A 425 16.61 12.15 -29.00
C ALA A 425 17.29 13.49 -28.64
N ASP A 426 16.61 14.63 -28.78
CA ASP A 426 17.10 15.97 -28.45
C ASP A 426 16.04 16.70 -27.60
N THR A 427 16.09 16.50 -26.28
CA THR A 427 15.03 16.93 -25.37
C THR A 427 14.85 18.45 -25.35
N ASP A 428 15.92 19.23 -25.52
CA ASP A 428 15.84 20.69 -25.45
C ASP A 428 15.77 21.39 -26.82
N GLY A 429 15.92 20.61 -27.90
CA GLY A 429 15.72 21.02 -29.29
C GLY A 429 16.83 21.92 -29.82
N ASP A 430 18.06 21.80 -29.31
CA ASP A 430 19.18 22.63 -29.71
C ASP A 430 20.06 22.06 -30.83
N GLY A 431 19.76 20.83 -31.25
CA GLY A 431 20.37 20.11 -32.38
C GLY A 431 21.47 19.12 -31.97
N MET A 432 21.64 18.83 -30.69
CA MET A 432 22.58 17.83 -30.16
C MET A 432 21.81 16.75 -29.40
N ASP A 433 22.06 15.48 -29.68
CA ASP A 433 21.31 14.41 -29.00
C ASP A 433 21.67 14.27 -27.51
N ASP A 434 20.69 13.91 -26.68
CA ASP A 434 20.77 13.85 -25.22
C ASP A 434 21.93 12.95 -24.75
N TRP A 435 22.08 11.77 -25.35
CA TRP A 435 23.21 10.88 -25.07
C TRP A 435 24.57 11.54 -25.28
N TRP A 436 24.71 12.29 -26.38
CA TRP A 436 25.96 12.96 -26.74
C TRP A 436 26.28 14.04 -25.72
N GLU A 437 25.31 14.88 -25.41
CA GLU A 437 25.46 15.95 -24.43
C GLU A 437 25.83 15.40 -23.04
N VAL A 438 25.14 14.34 -22.60
CA VAL A 438 25.42 13.66 -21.33
C VAL A 438 26.85 13.10 -21.32
N ASN A 439 27.27 12.45 -22.40
CA ASN A 439 28.61 11.87 -22.53
C ASN A 439 29.70 12.95 -22.45
N TYR A 440 29.42 14.15 -22.98
CA TYR A 440 30.33 15.30 -22.97
C TYR A 440 30.07 16.35 -21.87
N GLN A 441 29.21 16.01 -20.90
CA GLN A 441 28.87 16.83 -19.73
C GLN A 441 28.27 18.20 -20.09
N LEU A 442 27.55 18.27 -21.20
CA LEU A 442 26.62 19.37 -21.54
C LEU A 442 25.26 19.10 -20.85
N ASP A 443 24.30 20.00 -21.02
CA ASP A 443 23.04 19.99 -20.27
C ASP A 443 21.85 19.72 -21.21
N PRO A 444 21.38 18.46 -21.32
CA PRO A 444 20.37 18.03 -22.31
C PRO A 444 18.95 18.55 -22.03
N LEU A 445 18.82 19.57 -21.19
CA LEU A 445 17.55 20.19 -20.79
C LEU A 445 17.59 21.71 -20.98
N SER A 446 18.61 22.23 -21.68
CA SER A 446 18.87 23.64 -21.85
C SER A 446 19.78 23.94 -23.04
N ASP A 447 19.21 24.48 -24.12
CA ASP A 447 19.91 25.03 -25.31
C ASP A 447 21.26 25.70 -24.95
N ASP A 448 22.32 24.91 -25.10
CA ASP A 448 23.70 25.28 -24.88
C ASP A 448 24.57 25.08 -26.12
N ALA A 449 24.00 24.64 -27.24
CA ALA A 449 24.58 24.49 -28.58
C ALA A 449 25.48 25.65 -29.01
N ALA A 450 25.07 26.89 -28.74
CA ALA A 450 25.84 28.09 -29.08
C ALA A 450 27.03 28.38 -28.13
N GLY A 451 27.17 27.59 -27.07
CA GLY A 451 28.29 27.56 -26.14
C GLY A 451 29.56 27.05 -26.80
N ASP A 452 30.70 27.37 -26.20
CA ASP A 452 32.04 26.93 -26.62
C ASP A 452 32.74 26.50 -25.32
N LYS A 453 32.59 25.21 -25.00
CA LYS A 453 32.86 24.68 -23.65
C LYS A 453 34.35 24.73 -23.30
N ASP A 454 35.23 24.51 -24.27
CA ASP A 454 36.68 24.46 -24.06
C ASP A 454 37.45 25.69 -24.61
N ALA A 455 36.73 26.61 -25.26
CA ALA A 455 37.20 27.90 -25.76
C ALA A 455 38.21 27.84 -26.91
N ASP A 456 38.03 26.89 -27.82
CA ASP A 456 38.94 26.64 -28.94
C ASP A 456 38.52 27.33 -30.27
N GLY A 457 37.24 27.72 -30.36
CA GLY A 457 36.67 28.44 -31.50
C GLY A 457 35.52 27.72 -32.21
N PHE A 458 35.26 26.44 -31.94
CA PHE A 458 34.01 25.78 -32.30
C PHE A 458 32.98 25.93 -31.18
N SER A 459 31.71 26.01 -31.55
CA SER A 459 30.62 25.85 -30.59
C SER A 459 30.28 24.38 -30.40
N ASN A 460 29.62 24.03 -29.30
CA ASN A 460 29.26 22.65 -28.96
C ASN A 460 28.59 21.93 -30.16
N ILE A 461 27.64 22.59 -30.84
CA ILE A 461 26.97 22.03 -32.04
C ILE A 461 27.92 21.81 -33.22
N GLN A 462 28.93 22.66 -33.41
CA GLN A 462 29.91 22.47 -34.47
C GLN A 462 30.82 21.28 -34.15
N GLU A 463 31.09 21.03 -32.87
CA GLU A 463 31.88 19.88 -32.44
C GLU A 463 31.08 18.58 -32.60
N TYR A 464 29.78 18.61 -32.28
CA TYR A 464 28.84 17.53 -32.58
C TYR A 464 28.83 17.19 -34.09
N GLU A 465 28.63 18.19 -34.96
CA GLU A 465 28.60 18.02 -36.42
C GLU A 465 29.94 17.50 -37.00
N ASN A 466 31.08 17.93 -36.42
CA ASN A 466 32.41 17.54 -36.90
C ASN A 466 32.98 16.29 -36.19
N GLY A 467 32.27 15.74 -35.19
CA GLY A 467 32.72 14.59 -34.40
C GLY A 467 33.94 14.84 -33.52
N SER A 468 34.21 16.10 -33.15
CA SER A 468 35.27 16.48 -32.20
C SER A 468 34.76 16.42 -30.74
N ASP A 469 35.68 16.43 -29.77
CA ASP A 469 35.35 16.33 -28.34
C ASP A 469 35.23 17.74 -27.73
N PRO A 470 34.01 18.21 -27.36
CA PRO A 470 33.78 19.56 -26.80
C PRO A 470 34.45 19.84 -25.46
N THR A 471 35.14 18.86 -24.89
CA THR A 471 35.93 19.02 -23.66
C THR A 471 37.42 19.20 -23.92
N LEU A 472 37.87 19.09 -25.18
CA LEU A 472 39.27 19.04 -25.59
C LEU A 472 39.55 19.98 -26.76
N SER A 473 40.29 21.06 -26.48
CA SER A 473 40.60 22.11 -27.47
C SER A 473 41.49 21.69 -28.66
N ASP A 474 41.81 20.41 -28.79
CA ASP A 474 42.72 19.77 -29.74
C ASP A 474 42.44 18.25 -29.63
N SER A 475 41.36 17.82 -30.27
CA SER A 475 40.76 16.48 -30.13
C SER A 475 41.67 15.36 -30.61
N ASP A 476 42.45 15.59 -31.67
CA ASP A 476 43.37 14.60 -32.24
C ASP A 476 44.83 14.71 -31.74
N SER A 477 45.12 15.75 -30.95
CA SER A 477 46.40 16.01 -30.31
C SER A 477 47.57 16.24 -31.27
N ASP A 478 47.31 16.82 -32.45
CA ASP A 478 48.35 17.14 -33.43
C ASP A 478 49.03 18.52 -33.19
N GLY A 479 48.40 19.36 -32.36
CA GLY A 479 48.87 20.68 -31.95
C GLY A 479 48.19 21.88 -32.64
N ILE A 480 47.16 21.65 -33.46
CA ILE A 480 46.19 22.65 -33.95
C ILE A 480 44.91 22.52 -33.11
N THR A 481 44.14 23.60 -32.97
CA THR A 481 42.87 23.57 -32.21
C THR A 481 41.76 23.24 -33.17
N ASP A 482 40.75 22.47 -32.77
CA ASP A 482 39.64 22.00 -33.61
C ASP A 482 39.01 23.16 -34.41
N GLY A 483 38.76 24.31 -33.76
CA GLY A 483 38.25 25.52 -34.43
C GLY A 483 39.13 26.15 -35.52
N ASN A 484 40.37 25.72 -35.68
CA ASN A 484 41.31 26.14 -36.73
C ASN A 484 41.89 24.95 -37.51
N ASP A 485 41.41 23.74 -37.26
CA ASP A 485 41.89 22.50 -37.83
C ASP A 485 41.02 22.12 -39.03
N ASN A 486 41.62 21.87 -40.19
CA ASN A 486 40.89 21.35 -41.36
C ASN A 486 40.68 19.82 -41.34
N CYS A 487 41.19 19.13 -40.31
CA CYS A 487 40.90 17.74 -39.95
C CYS A 487 40.77 17.56 -38.43
N PRO A 488 39.74 18.12 -37.77
CA PRO A 488 39.66 18.22 -36.30
C PRO A 488 39.81 16.92 -35.49
N PHE A 489 39.58 15.76 -36.11
CA PHE A 489 39.66 14.45 -35.46
C PHE A 489 40.77 13.54 -36.04
N THR A 490 41.57 14.02 -36.99
CA THR A 490 42.63 13.24 -37.65
C THR A 490 43.93 14.03 -37.81
N GLY A 491 44.88 13.77 -36.92
CA GLY A 491 46.07 14.60 -36.79
C GLY A 491 46.87 14.81 -38.09
N ASN A 492 46.89 16.06 -38.55
CA ASN A 492 47.53 16.56 -39.75
C ASN A 492 48.20 17.94 -39.49
N ALA A 493 49.19 17.97 -38.60
CA ALA A 493 49.82 19.22 -38.14
C ALA A 493 50.45 20.13 -39.22
N ASP A 494 50.50 19.71 -40.49
CA ASP A 494 50.87 20.53 -41.63
C ASP A 494 49.70 21.25 -42.32
N GLN A 495 48.45 20.89 -42.01
CA GLN A 495 47.20 21.50 -42.49
C GLN A 495 47.19 21.63 -44.01
N ALA A 496 47.65 20.58 -44.69
CA ALA A 496 47.63 20.51 -46.14
C ALA A 496 46.17 20.37 -46.61
N ASP A 497 45.85 21.07 -47.69
CA ASP A 497 44.53 21.17 -48.32
C ASP A 497 44.79 21.53 -49.79
N SER A 498 44.87 20.50 -50.61
CA SER A 498 45.44 20.56 -51.95
C SER A 498 44.46 21.05 -53.02
N ASP A 499 43.16 20.90 -52.78
CA ASP A 499 42.08 21.39 -53.65
C ASP A 499 41.37 22.65 -53.09
N ASN A 500 41.65 23.04 -51.83
CA ASN A 500 41.18 24.24 -51.14
C ASN A 500 39.66 24.25 -50.89
N ASP A 501 39.08 23.09 -50.64
CA ASP A 501 37.67 22.96 -50.27
C ASP A 501 37.42 23.26 -48.78
N GLY A 502 38.49 23.24 -47.96
CA GLY A 502 38.47 23.50 -46.53
C GLY A 502 38.60 22.25 -45.65
N ILE A 503 38.66 21.05 -46.24
CA ILE A 503 38.95 19.78 -45.60
C ILE A 503 40.42 19.44 -45.85
N GLY A 504 41.15 18.93 -44.85
CA GLY A 504 42.58 18.65 -45.01
C GLY A 504 42.86 17.33 -45.72
N ASP A 505 43.96 17.26 -46.49
CA ASP A 505 44.36 16.10 -47.31
C ASP A 505 44.35 14.73 -46.58
N VAL A 506 44.42 14.73 -45.25
CA VAL A 506 44.48 13.51 -44.42
C VAL A 506 43.08 12.97 -44.08
N CYS A 507 42.07 13.83 -44.00
CA CYS A 507 40.68 13.50 -43.70
C CYS A 507 39.72 13.78 -44.87
N ASP A 508 40.23 14.41 -45.93
CA ASP A 508 39.56 14.66 -47.18
C ASP A 508 39.53 13.36 -48.02
N PRO A 509 38.33 12.78 -48.29
CA PRO A 509 38.19 11.57 -49.07
C PRO A 509 38.35 11.80 -50.59
N ASP A 510 38.24 13.04 -51.07
CA ASP A 510 38.30 13.43 -52.48
C ASP A 510 39.53 14.28 -52.86
N THR A 511 40.53 14.40 -51.98
CA THR A 511 41.81 15.08 -52.21
C THR A 511 42.35 14.87 -53.62
N ASP A 512 42.59 15.95 -54.35
CA ASP A 512 43.10 15.95 -55.73
C ASP A 512 44.39 16.80 -55.82
N ASN A 513 45.53 16.14 -55.57
CA ASN A 513 46.85 16.78 -55.44
C ASN A 513 47.32 17.47 -56.73
N ASP A 514 46.82 17.08 -57.89
CA ASP A 514 47.20 17.69 -59.17
C ASP A 514 46.07 18.45 -59.89
N ASN A 515 44.91 18.53 -59.24
CA ASN A 515 43.72 19.29 -59.63
C ASN A 515 43.23 18.91 -61.03
N ASP A 516 43.26 17.62 -61.37
CA ASP A 516 42.80 17.12 -62.65
C ASP A 516 41.34 16.66 -62.67
N GLY A 517 40.72 16.58 -61.50
CA GLY A 517 39.34 16.21 -61.27
C GLY A 517 39.16 14.75 -60.86
N MET A 518 40.24 13.99 -60.61
CA MET A 518 40.21 12.64 -60.04
C MET A 518 40.84 12.67 -58.65
N SER A 519 40.24 11.99 -57.66
CA SER A 519 40.81 11.94 -56.31
C SER A 519 42.09 11.09 -56.27
N ASP A 520 43.07 11.50 -55.46
CA ASP A 520 44.31 10.78 -55.13
C ASP A 520 44.04 9.35 -54.65
N ALA A 521 42.95 9.14 -53.91
CA ALA A 521 42.55 7.83 -53.41
C ALA A 521 42.23 6.87 -54.56
N TRP A 522 41.44 7.34 -55.52
CA TRP A 522 41.09 6.60 -56.73
C TRP A 522 42.32 6.39 -57.64
N GLU A 523 43.11 7.43 -57.84
CA GLU A 523 44.32 7.35 -58.67
C GLU A 523 45.36 6.36 -58.10
N ASN A 524 45.63 6.40 -56.79
CA ASN A 524 46.53 5.46 -56.13
C ASN A 524 46.03 4.01 -56.25
N TRP A 525 44.71 3.81 -56.13
CA TRP A 525 44.09 2.49 -56.25
C TRP A 525 44.33 1.88 -57.64
N TYR A 526 44.28 2.71 -58.69
CA TYR A 526 44.49 2.30 -60.08
C TYR A 526 45.92 2.56 -60.60
N GLU A 527 46.87 2.80 -59.69
CA GLU A 527 48.30 3.00 -59.95
C GLU A 527 48.61 4.22 -60.86
N LEU A 528 47.75 5.23 -60.90
CA LEU A 528 47.95 6.53 -61.58
C LEU A 528 48.86 7.47 -60.77
N ASP A 529 49.36 8.54 -61.39
CA ASP A 529 50.35 9.44 -60.77
C ASP A 529 49.68 10.68 -60.19
N THR A 530 49.36 10.64 -58.89
CA THR A 530 48.65 11.69 -58.13
C THR A 530 49.37 13.04 -58.04
N SER A 531 50.46 13.23 -58.79
CA SER A 531 51.24 14.46 -58.80
C SER A 531 51.33 15.11 -60.17
N VAL A 532 50.65 14.54 -61.17
CA VAL A 532 50.69 14.95 -62.56
C VAL A 532 49.33 14.71 -63.23
N ASN A 533 48.62 15.79 -63.53
CA ASN A 533 47.36 15.76 -64.29
C ASN A 533 47.43 14.80 -65.49
N ASP A 534 46.88 13.61 -65.30
CA ASP A 534 46.87 12.50 -66.24
C ASP A 534 45.45 12.07 -66.62
N ALA A 535 44.42 12.79 -66.15
CA ALA A 535 43.01 12.70 -66.53
C ALA A 535 42.73 12.44 -68.02
N ASN A 536 43.56 13.00 -68.92
CA ASN A 536 43.40 12.85 -70.37
C ASN A 536 44.27 11.74 -71.00
N GLU A 537 45.09 11.05 -70.21
CA GLU A 537 45.79 9.84 -70.61
C GLU A 537 44.81 8.65 -70.66
N ASP A 538 45.25 7.59 -71.32
CA ASP A 538 44.51 6.35 -71.56
C ASP A 538 45.48 5.24 -71.16
N LYS A 539 45.39 4.82 -69.90
CA LYS A 539 46.45 4.04 -69.24
C LYS A 539 46.48 2.59 -69.75
N ASP A 540 45.34 2.00 -70.07
CA ASP A 540 45.24 0.61 -70.54
C ASP A 540 45.03 0.45 -72.06
N ALA A 541 44.85 1.56 -72.77
CA ALA A 541 44.71 1.66 -74.22
C ALA A 541 43.43 1.03 -74.80
N ASP A 542 42.33 1.07 -74.05
CA ASP A 542 41.01 0.61 -74.48
C ASP A 542 40.25 1.66 -75.34
N GLY A 543 40.68 2.92 -75.27
CA GLY A 543 40.14 4.06 -76.02
C GLY A 543 39.36 5.09 -75.21
N TYR A 544 39.24 4.92 -73.90
CA TYR A 544 38.69 5.91 -72.96
C TYR A 544 39.84 6.58 -72.20
N SER A 545 39.62 7.80 -71.72
CA SER A 545 40.62 8.49 -70.90
C SER A 545 40.40 8.15 -69.44
N ASN A 546 41.45 8.22 -68.60
CA ASN A 546 41.36 7.96 -67.16
C ASN A 546 40.18 8.71 -66.51
N MET A 547 39.99 10.00 -66.85
CA MET A 547 38.85 10.80 -66.37
C MET A 547 37.48 10.25 -66.80
N ARG A 548 37.39 9.70 -68.01
CA ARG A 548 36.14 9.17 -68.53
C ARG A 548 35.76 7.86 -67.86
N GLU A 549 36.76 7.14 -67.37
CA GLU A 549 36.62 5.93 -66.59
C GLU A 549 36.33 6.25 -65.12
N PHE A 550 36.96 7.29 -64.57
CA PHE A 550 36.61 7.89 -63.28
C PHE A 550 35.13 8.32 -63.23
N GLU A 551 34.66 9.07 -64.24
CA GLU A 551 33.25 9.49 -64.37
C GLU A 551 32.27 8.32 -64.54
N ALA A 552 32.76 7.13 -64.93
CA ALA A 552 31.94 5.97 -65.25
C ALA A 552 32.12 4.81 -64.26
N ASP A 553 32.88 5.03 -63.18
CA ASP A 553 33.28 4.00 -62.21
C ASP A 553 33.86 2.72 -62.84
N THR A 554 34.61 2.87 -63.94
CA THR A 554 35.32 1.76 -64.59
C THR A 554 36.82 1.82 -64.32
N MET A 555 37.53 0.71 -64.55
CA MET A 555 38.92 0.57 -64.13
C MET A 555 39.91 1.05 -65.21
N PRO A 556 40.61 2.18 -65.05
CA PRO A 556 41.55 2.72 -66.06
C PRO A 556 42.80 1.87 -66.28
N ASN A 557 42.94 0.76 -65.55
CA ASN A 557 44.05 -0.16 -65.67
C ASN A 557 43.64 -1.57 -66.15
N ASP A 558 42.37 -1.78 -66.49
CA ASP A 558 41.85 -3.04 -67.03
C ASP A 558 41.09 -2.82 -68.35
N PRO A 559 41.70 -3.14 -69.50
CA PRO A 559 41.14 -2.81 -70.82
C PRO A 559 39.91 -3.65 -71.23
N GLU A 560 39.41 -4.51 -70.34
CA GLU A 560 38.15 -5.22 -70.48
C GLU A 560 37.03 -4.64 -69.61
N ASP A 561 37.32 -3.63 -68.77
CA ASP A 561 36.42 -2.91 -67.88
C ASP A 561 36.33 -1.44 -68.28
N TYR A 562 35.48 -1.16 -69.27
CA TYR A 562 35.39 0.13 -69.95
C TYR A 562 34.00 0.76 -69.83
N PRO A 563 33.87 2.10 -69.90
CA PRO A 563 32.60 2.81 -69.79
C PRO A 563 31.58 2.31 -70.81
N ASP A 564 30.52 1.65 -70.33
CA ASP A 564 29.46 1.10 -71.18
C ASP A 564 28.68 2.25 -71.87
N GLU A 565 28.53 2.19 -73.20
CA GLU A 565 27.68 3.14 -73.94
C GLU A 565 26.17 2.92 -73.69
N SER A 566 25.78 1.95 -72.85
CA SER A 566 24.43 1.89 -72.28
C SER A 566 24.38 2.73 -71.00
N GLY A 567 23.65 3.85 -71.07
CA GLY A 567 23.40 4.71 -69.90
C GLY A 567 22.71 3.98 -68.76
N PRO A 568 22.38 4.69 -67.66
CA PRO A 568 21.85 4.08 -66.45
C PRO A 568 20.69 3.15 -66.79
N VAL A 569 20.80 1.92 -66.27
CA VAL A 569 19.82 0.88 -66.52
C VAL A 569 18.60 1.23 -65.66
N ASP A 570 17.47 1.33 -66.34
CA ASP A 570 16.13 1.40 -65.77
C ASP A 570 15.48 0.10 -66.24
N THR A 571 15.63 -0.92 -65.40
CA THR A 571 15.43 -2.33 -65.74
C THR A 571 13.96 -2.62 -66.03
N ASP A 572 13.03 -1.91 -65.39
CA ASP A 572 11.59 -2.09 -65.59
C ASP A 572 10.90 -0.95 -66.37
N GLY A 573 11.59 0.17 -66.58
CA GLY A 573 11.21 1.24 -67.50
C GLY A 573 10.25 2.27 -66.89
N ASP A 574 10.22 2.43 -65.57
CA ASP A 574 9.28 3.31 -64.88
C ASP A 574 9.75 4.77 -64.76
N GLY A 575 11.03 5.01 -65.07
CA GLY A 575 11.65 6.33 -65.10
C GLY A 575 12.56 6.64 -63.92
N VAL A 576 12.67 5.76 -62.92
CA VAL A 576 13.72 5.77 -61.89
C VAL A 576 14.82 4.80 -62.32
N ILE A 577 16.08 5.14 -62.06
CA ILE A 577 17.21 4.28 -62.45
C ILE A 577 17.42 3.21 -61.38
N ASP A 578 17.92 2.02 -61.75
CA ASP A 578 18.06 0.87 -60.83
C ASP A 578 18.83 1.18 -59.52
N SER A 579 19.67 2.22 -59.52
CA SER A 579 20.44 2.65 -58.34
C SER A 579 19.68 3.60 -57.40
N GLU A 580 18.59 4.20 -57.85
CA GLU A 580 17.72 5.13 -57.10
C GLU A 580 16.32 4.56 -56.87
N ASP A 581 16.08 3.34 -57.36
CA ASP A 581 14.81 2.64 -57.27
C ASP A 581 14.90 1.57 -56.18
N ALA A 582 14.03 1.64 -55.16
CA ALA A 582 13.95 0.61 -54.13
C ALA A 582 13.50 -0.75 -54.70
N PHE A 583 12.79 -0.74 -55.83
CA PHE A 583 12.31 -1.93 -56.54
C PHE A 583 12.68 -1.93 -58.03
N PRO A 584 13.98 -2.10 -58.39
CA PRO A 584 14.50 -1.98 -59.77
C PRO A 584 13.95 -2.96 -60.81
N ASN A 585 12.97 -3.80 -60.47
CA ASN A 585 12.37 -4.77 -61.38
C ASN A 585 10.83 -4.74 -61.34
N ASP A 586 10.23 -3.86 -60.54
CA ASP A 586 8.78 -3.66 -60.45
C ASP A 586 8.40 -2.21 -60.79
N PRO A 587 7.93 -1.94 -62.03
CA PRO A 587 7.71 -0.58 -62.52
C PRO A 587 6.48 0.11 -61.90
N ALA A 588 5.92 -0.48 -60.84
CA ALA A 588 4.81 0.03 -60.06
C ALA A 588 5.25 0.51 -58.68
N GLU A 589 6.48 0.23 -58.24
CA GLU A 589 7.00 0.57 -56.91
C GLU A 589 8.36 1.23 -57.04
N GLN A 590 8.58 2.33 -56.31
CA GLN A 590 9.79 3.16 -56.44
C GLN A 590 10.41 3.53 -55.09
N LEU A 591 9.59 3.59 -54.05
CA LEU A 591 9.93 3.99 -52.68
C LEU A 591 9.56 2.85 -51.73
N ASP A 592 10.32 2.73 -50.63
CA ASP A 592 10.19 1.79 -49.51
C ASP A 592 10.48 2.60 -48.25
N THR A 593 9.56 3.51 -47.87
CA THR A 593 9.81 4.57 -46.88
C THR A 593 10.27 4.00 -45.53
N ASP A 594 9.72 2.87 -45.11
CA ASP A 594 10.06 2.16 -43.87
C ASP A 594 11.15 1.07 -44.01
N GLY A 595 11.57 0.76 -45.24
CA GLY A 595 12.56 -0.27 -45.53
C GLY A 595 12.12 -1.71 -45.21
N ASP A 596 10.82 -2.00 -45.13
CA ASP A 596 10.28 -3.33 -44.83
C ASP A 596 10.39 -4.30 -46.03
N GLY A 597 10.61 -3.75 -47.22
CA GLY A 597 10.73 -4.46 -48.48
C GLY A 597 9.41 -4.57 -49.25
N THR A 598 8.41 -3.77 -48.91
CA THR A 598 7.14 -3.59 -49.60
C THR A 598 7.04 -2.14 -50.06
N GLY A 599 6.95 -1.92 -51.38
CA GLY A 599 6.95 -0.55 -51.87
C GLY A 599 5.67 0.22 -51.55
N ASN A 600 5.79 1.52 -51.38
CA ASN A 600 4.72 2.39 -50.89
C ASN A 600 3.36 2.27 -51.64
N ASN A 601 3.34 1.99 -52.95
CA ASN A 601 2.03 1.85 -53.64
C ASN A 601 1.33 0.51 -53.31
N ALA A 602 2.05 -0.46 -52.74
CA ALA A 602 1.55 -1.75 -52.30
C ALA A 602 1.50 -1.90 -50.78
N ASP A 603 2.29 -1.11 -50.05
CA ASP A 603 2.18 -0.96 -48.61
C ASP A 603 0.85 -0.28 -48.25
N THR A 604 0.44 -0.47 -47.02
CA THR A 604 -0.74 0.17 -46.45
C THR A 604 -0.41 0.99 -45.21
N ASP A 605 0.87 1.06 -44.85
CA ASP A 605 1.47 1.72 -43.68
C ASP A 605 2.92 2.10 -44.06
N ASP A 606 3.04 3.10 -44.93
CA ASP A 606 4.25 3.45 -45.68
C ASP A 606 5.47 3.79 -44.80
N ASP A 607 5.28 4.33 -43.60
CA ASP A 607 6.34 4.68 -42.64
C ASP A 607 6.38 3.79 -41.38
N ASN A 608 5.54 2.75 -41.34
CA ASN A 608 5.47 1.74 -40.27
C ASN A 608 5.20 2.30 -38.86
N ASP A 609 4.53 3.45 -38.77
CA ASP A 609 4.18 4.07 -37.50
C ASP A 609 2.90 3.44 -36.86
N THR A 610 2.37 2.41 -37.52
CA THR A 610 1.18 1.62 -37.17
C THR A 610 -0.17 2.20 -37.60
N VAL A 611 -0.19 3.37 -38.24
CA VAL A 611 -1.38 4.01 -38.78
C VAL A 611 -1.39 3.86 -40.30
N ASN A 612 -2.39 3.14 -40.80
CA ASN A 612 -2.51 2.95 -42.24
C ASN A 612 -2.63 4.28 -43.00
N ASP A 613 -2.02 4.40 -44.19
CA ASP A 613 -1.99 5.61 -45.03
C ASP A 613 -3.37 6.23 -45.32
N ASP A 614 -4.44 5.42 -45.30
CA ASP A 614 -5.80 5.91 -45.55
C ASP A 614 -6.44 6.60 -44.33
N HIS A 615 -5.78 6.52 -43.18
CA HIS A 615 -6.12 7.14 -41.90
C HIS A 615 -4.99 8.02 -41.35
N ASP A 616 -3.87 8.11 -42.07
CA ASP A 616 -2.73 8.96 -41.74
C ASP A 616 -2.76 10.28 -42.52
N ALA A 617 -2.58 11.41 -41.82
CA ALA A 617 -2.45 12.71 -42.45
C ALA A 617 -1.07 12.93 -43.11
N PHE A 618 -0.03 12.26 -42.61
CA PHE A 618 1.34 12.26 -43.11
C PHE A 618 1.86 10.82 -43.28
N PRO A 619 1.38 10.08 -44.31
CA PRO A 619 1.73 8.66 -44.52
C PRO A 619 3.20 8.34 -44.82
N THR A 620 4.12 9.28 -44.68
CA THR A 620 5.56 9.03 -44.92
C THR A 620 6.43 9.63 -43.84
N ASP A 621 5.82 10.13 -42.77
CA ASP A 621 6.45 10.77 -41.64
C ASP A 621 6.00 10.06 -40.36
N PRO A 622 6.81 9.11 -39.86
CA PRO A 622 6.38 8.28 -38.74
C PRO A 622 6.21 9.07 -37.42
N ALA A 623 6.65 10.34 -37.38
CA ALA A 623 6.48 11.21 -36.24
C ALA A 623 5.13 11.94 -36.23
N GLU A 624 4.36 11.92 -37.32
CA GLU A 624 3.16 12.75 -37.47
C GLU A 624 1.99 11.99 -38.07
N GLN A 625 0.89 11.86 -37.34
CA GLN A 625 -0.26 11.07 -37.79
C GLN A 625 -1.52 11.91 -38.02
N THR A 626 -1.61 13.02 -37.30
CA THR A 626 -2.85 13.80 -37.13
C THR A 626 -2.58 15.25 -37.49
N ASP A 627 -3.49 15.86 -38.24
CA ASP A 627 -3.52 17.29 -38.59
C ASP A 627 -4.94 17.77 -38.26
N THR A 628 -5.12 18.25 -37.03
CA THR A 628 -6.46 18.48 -36.46
C THR A 628 -7.19 19.63 -37.15
N ASP A 629 -6.47 20.67 -37.55
CA ASP A 629 -7.03 21.86 -38.18
C ASP A 629 -6.90 21.85 -39.73
N GLY A 630 -6.07 20.96 -40.27
CA GLY A 630 -5.86 20.77 -41.70
C GLY A 630 -4.94 21.81 -42.33
N ASP A 631 -4.04 22.44 -41.57
CA ASP A 631 -3.12 23.46 -42.10
C ASP A 631 -1.87 22.89 -42.80
N GLY A 632 -1.64 21.59 -42.62
CA GLY A 632 -0.52 20.84 -43.19
C GLY A 632 0.71 20.73 -42.28
N THR A 633 0.61 21.16 -41.03
CA THR A 633 1.54 20.86 -39.93
C THR A 633 0.90 19.76 -39.08
N GLY A 634 1.66 18.74 -38.70
CA GLY A 634 1.12 17.68 -37.83
C GLY A 634 1.02 18.17 -36.38
N ASN A 635 0.11 17.58 -35.61
CA ASN A 635 -0.15 17.99 -34.24
C ASN A 635 1.09 17.96 -33.34
N ASN A 636 2.07 17.07 -33.58
CA ASN A 636 3.26 17.02 -32.72
C ASN A 636 4.19 18.24 -32.96
N ALA A 637 4.14 18.84 -34.15
CA ALA A 637 4.89 20.03 -34.52
C ALA A 637 4.09 21.34 -34.47
N ASP A 638 2.75 21.28 -34.46
CA ASP A 638 1.89 22.45 -34.28
C ASP A 638 1.85 22.88 -32.81
N THR A 639 1.60 24.17 -32.57
CA THR A 639 1.54 24.76 -31.22
C THR A 639 0.15 25.31 -30.87
N ASP A 640 -0.80 25.15 -31.80
CA ASP A 640 -2.21 25.57 -31.76
C ASP A 640 -3.00 24.55 -32.60
N ASP A 641 -3.05 23.31 -32.13
CA ASP A 641 -3.49 22.09 -32.84
C ASP A 641 -4.85 22.24 -33.55
N ASP A 642 -5.78 23.00 -32.97
CA ASP A 642 -7.10 23.26 -33.54
C ASP A 642 -7.30 24.66 -34.13
N ASN A 643 -6.25 25.48 -34.07
CA ASN A 643 -6.13 26.82 -34.63
C ASN A 643 -7.20 27.80 -34.13
N ASP A 644 -7.60 27.66 -32.86
CA ASP A 644 -8.58 28.52 -32.21
C ASP A 644 -7.98 29.81 -31.60
N SER A 645 -6.66 29.98 -31.75
CA SER A 645 -5.83 31.09 -31.27
C SER A 645 -5.39 31.00 -29.80
N VAL A 646 -5.53 29.85 -29.16
CA VAL A 646 -4.96 29.53 -27.86
C VAL A 646 -3.95 28.41 -28.05
N THR A 647 -2.71 28.63 -27.62
CA THR A 647 -1.66 27.62 -27.75
C THR A 647 -1.92 26.44 -26.83
N ASP A 648 -1.53 25.24 -27.24
CA ASP A 648 -1.83 23.98 -26.54
C ASP A 648 -1.45 24.00 -25.04
N ASP A 649 -0.33 24.62 -24.68
CA ASP A 649 0.13 24.81 -23.29
C ASP A 649 -0.86 25.58 -22.37
N LEU A 650 -1.75 26.37 -22.99
CA LEU A 650 -2.74 27.20 -22.33
C LEU A 650 -4.17 26.75 -22.63
N ASP A 651 -4.33 25.73 -23.47
CA ASP A 651 -5.61 25.17 -23.86
C ASP A 651 -5.90 23.88 -23.08
N ALA A 652 -7.06 23.80 -22.45
CA ALA A 652 -7.49 22.57 -21.78
C ALA A 652 -7.92 21.48 -22.77
N PHE A 653 -8.27 21.87 -24.01
CA PHE A 653 -8.69 21.00 -25.10
C PHE A 653 -7.99 21.39 -26.41
N PRO A 654 -6.68 21.14 -26.54
CA PRO A 654 -5.87 21.54 -27.71
C PRO A 654 -6.40 21.10 -29.09
N THR A 655 -7.29 20.11 -29.13
CA THR A 655 -7.82 19.54 -30.39
C THR A 655 -9.31 19.83 -30.64
N ASP A 656 -9.96 20.64 -29.79
CA ASP A 656 -11.36 21.04 -29.97
C ASP A 656 -11.50 22.57 -30.02
N PRO A 657 -11.64 23.16 -31.22
CA PRO A 657 -11.61 24.62 -31.40
C PRO A 657 -12.85 25.34 -30.86
N ALA A 658 -13.74 24.59 -30.21
CA ALA A 658 -14.90 25.11 -29.50
C ALA A 658 -14.71 25.17 -27.98
N GLU A 659 -13.63 24.62 -27.41
CA GLU A 659 -13.42 24.50 -25.97
C GLU A 659 -12.00 24.92 -25.59
N GLN A 660 -11.85 25.84 -24.64
CA GLN A 660 -10.54 26.35 -24.22
C GLN A 660 -10.31 26.27 -22.71
N THR A 661 -11.35 25.93 -21.94
CA THR A 661 -11.36 26.09 -20.49
C THR A 661 -12.17 24.95 -19.87
N ASP A 662 -11.60 24.38 -18.82
CA ASP A 662 -12.21 23.40 -17.93
C ASP A 662 -12.11 23.96 -16.50
N THR A 663 -13.21 24.52 -15.99
CA THR A 663 -13.20 25.29 -14.73
C THR A 663 -13.16 24.40 -13.49
N ASP A 664 -13.75 23.20 -13.53
CA ASP A 664 -13.78 22.26 -12.40
C ASP A 664 -12.78 21.09 -12.54
N GLY A 665 -12.19 20.91 -13.72
CA GLY A 665 -11.15 19.92 -14.00
C GLY A 665 -11.70 18.51 -14.21
N ASP A 666 -12.97 18.36 -14.63
CA ASP A 666 -13.61 17.06 -14.84
C ASP A 666 -13.33 16.44 -16.23
N GLY A 667 -12.73 17.21 -17.14
CA GLY A 667 -12.41 16.81 -18.51
C GLY A 667 -13.51 17.15 -19.53
N THR A 668 -14.52 17.94 -19.18
CA THR A 668 -15.54 18.50 -20.07
C THR A 668 -15.37 20.01 -20.18
N GLY A 669 -15.25 20.55 -21.40
CA GLY A 669 -15.06 22.00 -21.58
C GLY A 669 -16.30 22.82 -21.24
N ASN A 670 -16.10 24.03 -20.75
CA ASN A 670 -17.15 24.94 -20.29
C ASN A 670 -18.27 25.23 -21.31
N ASN A 671 -18.05 25.12 -22.63
CA ASN A 671 -19.14 25.34 -23.60
C ASN A 671 -20.04 24.09 -23.76
N ALA A 672 -19.57 22.90 -23.38
CA ALA A 672 -20.26 21.63 -23.44
C ALA A 672 -20.75 21.15 -22.06
N ASP A 673 -20.05 21.53 -21.00
CA ASP A 673 -20.45 21.27 -19.63
C ASP A 673 -21.72 22.07 -19.27
N THR A 674 -22.46 21.54 -18.30
CA THR A 674 -23.70 22.12 -17.81
C THR A 674 -23.62 22.50 -16.34
N ASP A 675 -22.46 22.32 -15.70
CA ASP A 675 -22.16 22.53 -14.28
C ASP A 675 -20.68 22.94 -14.16
N ASP A 676 -20.30 24.05 -14.82
CA ASP A 676 -18.93 24.47 -15.11
C ASP A 676 -17.99 24.53 -13.89
N ASP A 677 -18.50 24.71 -12.66
CA ASP A 677 -17.71 24.80 -11.43
C ASP A 677 -17.84 23.59 -10.48
N GLY A 678 -18.58 22.56 -10.91
CA GLY A 678 -18.71 21.28 -10.21
C GLY A 678 -19.45 21.36 -8.87
N ASP A 679 -20.21 22.42 -8.62
CA ASP A 679 -20.90 22.63 -7.33
C ASP A 679 -22.26 21.93 -7.21
N THR A 680 -22.65 21.19 -8.26
CA THR A 680 -23.88 20.42 -8.42
C THR A 680 -25.13 21.23 -8.78
N MET A 681 -24.97 22.52 -9.11
CA MET A 681 -26.02 23.39 -9.61
C MET A 681 -25.79 23.70 -11.10
N PRO A 682 -26.69 23.28 -12.01
CA PRO A 682 -26.44 23.50 -13.43
C PRO A 682 -26.42 24.97 -13.84
N ASP A 683 -25.54 25.37 -14.77
CA ASP A 683 -25.36 26.78 -15.17
C ASP A 683 -26.66 27.40 -15.67
N ALA A 684 -27.49 26.61 -16.36
CA ALA A 684 -28.78 27.07 -16.87
C ALA A 684 -29.72 27.49 -15.73
N TRP A 685 -29.64 26.81 -14.58
CA TRP A 685 -30.40 27.15 -13.38
C TRP A 685 -29.78 28.33 -12.65
N GLU A 686 -28.46 28.37 -12.50
CA GLU A 686 -27.77 29.49 -11.87
C GLU A 686 -27.96 30.80 -12.63
N ASN A 687 -27.79 30.79 -13.95
CA ASN A 687 -28.08 31.93 -14.82
C ASN A 687 -29.53 32.39 -14.70
N ALA A 688 -30.48 31.45 -14.57
CA ALA A 688 -31.89 31.76 -14.37
C ALA A 688 -32.16 32.40 -13.00
N ASN A 689 -31.33 32.07 -12.00
CA ASN A 689 -31.42 32.62 -10.66
C ASN A 689 -30.49 33.81 -10.44
N SER A 690 -29.58 34.17 -11.36
CA SER A 690 -28.54 35.21 -11.18
C SER A 690 -27.41 34.84 -10.22
N LEU A 691 -27.03 33.57 -10.20
CA LEU A 691 -25.81 33.04 -9.55
C LEU A 691 -24.64 32.97 -10.56
N ASN A 692 -23.45 32.59 -10.12
CA ASN A 692 -22.25 32.59 -10.96
C ASN A 692 -21.77 31.16 -11.30
N PRO A 693 -21.98 30.69 -12.53
CA PRO A 693 -21.66 29.31 -12.92
C PRO A 693 -20.17 28.97 -13.00
N LEU A 694 -19.29 29.90 -12.65
CA LEU A 694 -17.84 29.72 -12.72
C LEU A 694 -17.20 29.75 -11.31
N ALA A 695 -18.01 29.65 -10.25
CA ALA A 695 -17.50 29.64 -8.89
C ALA A 695 -18.49 28.97 -7.93
N ASP A 696 -18.03 27.91 -7.25
CA ASP A 696 -18.78 27.19 -6.21
C ASP A 696 -19.43 28.14 -5.19
N ASP A 697 -20.71 28.42 -5.43
CA ASP A 697 -21.56 29.31 -4.64
C ASP A 697 -22.76 28.56 -4.04
N ALA A 698 -22.86 27.24 -4.27
CA ALA A 698 -23.86 26.32 -3.70
C ALA A 698 -24.15 26.50 -2.21
N SER A 699 -23.13 26.83 -1.42
CA SER A 699 -23.23 27.01 0.03
C SER A 699 -23.59 28.43 0.48
N GLU A 700 -23.68 29.39 -0.44
CA GLU A 700 -24.10 30.76 -0.14
C GLU A 700 -25.62 30.86 0.04
N ASP A 701 -26.06 31.96 0.66
CA ASP A 701 -27.46 32.33 0.87
C ASP A 701 -27.68 33.70 0.22
N ALA A 702 -28.02 33.69 -1.07
CA ALA A 702 -27.98 34.90 -1.89
C ALA A 702 -29.06 35.93 -1.50
N ASP A 703 -30.22 35.50 -0.99
CA ASP A 703 -31.32 36.38 -0.59
C ASP A 703 -31.49 36.60 0.92
N ASN A 704 -30.67 35.92 1.73
CA ASN A 704 -30.60 36.01 3.19
C ASN A 704 -31.90 35.58 3.90
N ASP A 705 -32.62 34.60 3.36
CA ASP A 705 -33.80 34.02 4.00
C ASP A 705 -33.48 32.83 4.93
N GLY A 706 -32.23 32.34 4.87
CA GLY A 706 -31.69 31.28 5.70
C GLY A 706 -31.61 29.90 5.05
N TRP A 707 -31.90 29.79 3.74
CA TRP A 707 -31.64 28.60 2.93
C TRP A 707 -30.46 28.84 1.99
N THR A 708 -29.65 27.82 1.77
CA THR A 708 -28.53 27.88 0.81
C THR A 708 -29.02 27.71 -0.63
N ASN A 709 -28.25 28.23 -1.59
CA ASN A 709 -28.56 28.13 -3.02
C ASN A 709 -28.84 26.67 -3.43
N ILE A 710 -28.05 25.71 -2.94
CA ILE A 710 -28.24 24.29 -3.24
C ILE A 710 -29.51 23.67 -2.62
N GLU A 711 -29.91 24.13 -1.44
CA GLU A 711 -31.17 23.69 -0.79
C GLU A 711 -32.38 24.17 -1.60
N GLU A 712 -32.29 25.37 -2.15
CA GLU A 712 -33.31 25.95 -3.01
C GLU A 712 -33.39 25.29 -4.38
N TYR A 713 -32.25 25.00 -5.01
CA TYR A 713 -32.19 24.21 -6.24
C TYR A 713 -32.89 22.86 -6.06
N LYS A 714 -32.54 22.12 -5.00
CA LYS A 714 -33.15 20.82 -4.67
C LYS A 714 -34.65 20.92 -4.40
N ALA A 715 -35.12 22.05 -3.86
CA ALA A 715 -36.54 22.31 -3.62
C ALA A 715 -37.29 22.90 -4.82
N ASN A 716 -36.56 23.25 -5.90
CA ASN A 716 -37.06 24.01 -7.04
C ASN A 716 -37.73 25.33 -6.60
N THR A 717 -37.05 26.05 -5.72
CA THR A 717 -37.40 27.38 -5.22
C THR A 717 -36.37 28.40 -5.70
N GLY A 718 -36.50 29.67 -5.31
CA GLY A 718 -35.83 30.76 -6.01
C GLY A 718 -34.73 31.35 -5.14
N ALA A 719 -33.47 30.98 -5.43
CA ALA A 719 -32.26 31.38 -4.68
C ALA A 719 -32.08 32.89 -4.44
N ASN A 720 -32.78 33.71 -5.22
CA ASN A 720 -32.70 35.17 -5.18
C ASN A 720 -34.05 35.84 -4.83
N ASP A 721 -35.00 35.07 -4.29
CA ASP A 721 -36.31 35.55 -3.85
C ASP A 721 -36.70 34.99 -2.48
N ALA A 722 -36.43 35.77 -1.42
CA ALA A 722 -36.70 35.40 -0.03
C ALA A 722 -38.18 35.07 0.30
N GLY A 723 -39.10 35.24 -0.65
CA GLY A 723 -40.49 34.79 -0.56
C GLY A 723 -40.76 33.40 -1.16
N SER A 724 -39.79 32.80 -1.82
CA SER A 724 -39.84 31.55 -2.57
C SER A 724 -38.80 30.61 -2.00
N HIS A 725 -39.12 29.99 -0.87
CA HIS A 725 -38.22 29.13 -0.12
C HIS A 725 -38.72 27.68 -0.08
N PRO A 726 -37.85 26.70 0.22
CA PRO A 726 -38.25 25.31 0.43
C PRO A 726 -39.41 25.17 1.43
N PRO A 727 -40.27 24.14 1.30
CA PRO A 727 -41.34 23.93 2.26
C PRO A 727 -40.76 23.78 3.67
N GLU A 728 -41.19 24.65 4.60
CA GLU A 728 -40.69 24.60 5.97
C GLU A 728 -40.86 23.17 6.54
N PRO A 729 -39.82 22.60 7.17
CA PRO A 729 -39.88 21.28 7.78
C PRO A 729 -41.07 21.18 8.73
N SER A 730 -41.74 20.03 8.76
CA SER A 730 -42.75 19.74 9.79
C SER A 730 -42.14 19.93 11.17
N LYS A 731 -42.83 20.66 12.05
CA LYS A 731 -42.37 20.85 13.41
C LYS A 731 -42.23 19.48 14.09
N PRO A 732 -41.13 19.17 14.78
CA PRO A 732 -41.04 17.93 15.54
C PRO A 732 -41.97 17.96 16.76
N GLU A 733 -42.46 16.79 17.19
CA GLU A 733 -43.15 16.57 18.47
C GLU A 733 -42.36 15.53 19.28
N VAL A 734 -42.04 15.85 20.54
CA VAL A 734 -41.41 14.91 21.48
C VAL A 734 -42.45 14.43 22.49
N ILE A 735 -42.71 13.12 22.51
CA ILE A 735 -43.70 12.47 23.37
C ILE A 735 -42.99 11.67 24.47
N VAL A 736 -43.44 11.83 25.71
CA VAL A 736 -43.03 10.99 26.85
C VAL A 736 -44.11 9.93 27.10
N HIS A 737 -43.76 8.64 27.01
CA HIS A 737 -44.76 7.56 27.04
C HIS A 737 -45.17 7.10 28.43
N ASP A 738 -44.27 7.16 29.40
CA ASP A 738 -44.45 6.54 30.72
C ASP A 738 -44.37 7.54 31.88
N CYS A 739 -44.67 8.82 31.62
CA CYS A 739 -44.71 9.86 32.64
C CYS A 739 -46.00 9.79 33.50
N PRO A 740 -45.90 9.62 34.84
CA PRO A 740 -47.08 9.64 35.70
C PRO A 740 -47.71 11.02 35.79
N SER A 741 -49.05 11.08 35.73
CA SER A 741 -49.80 12.35 35.82
C SER A 741 -49.41 13.18 37.04
N GLY A 742 -49.07 14.45 36.81
CA GLY A 742 -48.65 15.40 37.86
C GLY A 742 -47.15 15.38 38.16
N LEU A 743 -46.38 14.58 37.40
CA LEU A 743 -44.91 14.55 37.38
C LEU A 743 -44.33 14.97 36.02
N ASP A 744 -45.20 15.36 35.09
CA ASP A 744 -44.83 15.92 33.79
C ASP A 744 -44.11 17.26 34.00
N VAL A 745 -42.91 17.39 33.43
CA VAL A 745 -42.26 18.69 33.29
C VAL A 745 -42.80 19.29 32.00
N SER A 746 -43.09 20.59 32.01
CA SER A 746 -43.53 21.34 30.84
C SER A 746 -42.76 20.99 29.55
N SER A 747 -43.49 20.70 28.48
CA SER A 747 -42.97 20.62 27.12
C SER A 747 -42.92 22.02 26.51
N TYR A 748 -41.78 22.40 25.95
CA TYR A 748 -41.64 23.58 25.11
C TYR A 748 -41.33 23.17 23.68
N MET A 749 -42.00 23.85 22.76
CA MET A 749 -41.71 23.82 21.34
C MET A 749 -41.49 25.26 20.90
N ALA A 750 -40.36 25.54 20.27
CA ALA A 750 -40.09 26.84 19.70
C ALA A 750 -41.07 27.14 18.55
N ASN A 751 -41.33 28.44 18.33
CA ASN A 751 -42.20 28.85 17.22
C ASN A 751 -41.53 28.66 15.86
N LYS A 752 -40.19 28.65 15.82
CA LYS A 752 -39.34 28.38 14.65
C LYS A 752 -38.61 27.06 14.86
N VAL A 753 -38.43 26.29 13.80
CA VAL A 753 -37.60 25.08 13.77
C VAL A 753 -36.16 25.52 13.50
N GLY A 754 -35.20 25.13 14.35
CA GLY A 754 -33.78 25.48 14.16
C GLY A 754 -33.11 24.61 13.08
N ASN A 755 -31.94 25.03 12.58
CA ASN A 755 -31.06 24.21 11.73
C ASN A 755 -29.61 24.28 12.28
N PRO A 756 -29.07 23.20 12.89
CA PRO A 756 -29.76 21.96 13.24
C PRO A 756 -30.82 22.16 14.33
N GLU A 757 -31.73 21.20 14.47
CA GLU A 757 -32.74 21.15 15.52
C GLU A 757 -32.16 20.63 16.84
N VAL A 758 -32.28 21.42 17.90
CA VAL A 758 -31.81 21.00 19.24
C VAL A 758 -32.98 20.50 20.10
N HIS A 759 -32.92 19.22 20.46
CA HIS A 759 -33.92 18.54 21.29
C HIS A 759 -33.34 18.16 22.65
N ILE A 760 -33.87 18.75 23.72
CA ILE A 760 -33.47 18.42 25.08
C ILE A 760 -34.47 17.47 25.72
N ILE A 761 -34.01 16.29 26.13
CA ILE A 761 -34.77 15.26 26.86
C ILE A 761 -34.24 15.20 28.29
N GLY A 762 -35.07 15.59 29.27
CA GLY A 762 -34.68 15.68 30.69
C GLY A 762 -35.43 14.70 31.60
N VAL A 763 -34.70 13.93 32.42
CA VAL A 763 -35.29 13.04 33.44
C VAL A 763 -34.64 13.25 34.80
N SER A 764 -35.45 13.40 35.86
CA SER A 764 -34.91 13.55 37.22
C SER A 764 -34.72 12.21 37.94
N GLN A 765 -35.59 11.23 37.71
CA GLN A 765 -35.48 9.90 38.30
C GLN A 765 -35.83 8.84 37.27
N LEU A 766 -34.93 7.89 37.05
CA LEU A 766 -35.27 6.70 36.28
C LEU A 766 -35.78 5.58 37.20
N ILE A 767 -35.43 5.63 38.50
CA ILE A 767 -35.84 4.67 39.55
C ILE A 767 -36.41 5.40 40.79
N THR A 768 -37.16 4.72 41.67
CA THR A 768 -37.91 5.32 42.80
C THR A 768 -37.10 5.82 44.01
N THR A 769 -35.77 5.72 43.99
CA THR A 769 -34.91 6.03 45.14
C THR A 769 -33.69 6.78 44.65
N PHE A 770 -33.31 7.89 45.30
CA PHE A 770 -32.07 8.61 44.99
C PHE A 770 -30.87 7.66 45.11
N LEU A 771 -30.10 7.56 44.05
CA LEU A 771 -28.91 6.74 43.98
C LEU A 771 -27.63 7.61 43.90
N ASP A 772 -26.51 7.03 44.33
CA ASP A 772 -25.17 7.60 44.13
C ASP A 772 -24.54 7.09 42.82
N GLU A 773 -23.35 7.58 42.51
CA GLU A 773 -22.58 7.28 41.29
C GLU A 773 -22.22 5.79 41.14
N TYR A 774 -22.39 4.97 42.18
CA TYR A 774 -22.05 3.54 42.20
C TYR A 774 -23.28 2.62 42.05
N SER A 775 -24.43 3.20 41.72
CA SER A 775 -25.65 2.46 41.54
C SER A 775 -25.82 1.87 40.13
N THR A 776 -26.63 0.82 40.01
CA THR A 776 -26.98 0.23 38.72
C THR A 776 -27.66 1.28 37.84
N ARG A 777 -27.06 1.57 36.69
CA ARG A 777 -27.61 2.49 35.68
C ARG A 777 -29.00 2.06 35.27
N ALA A 778 -29.89 3.01 35.12
CA ALA A 778 -31.23 2.78 34.60
C ALA A 778 -31.28 3.08 33.10
N GLU A 779 -32.11 2.35 32.37
CA GLU A 779 -32.23 2.50 30.92
C GLU A 779 -33.24 3.59 30.55
N GLY A 780 -32.84 4.48 29.64
CA GLY A 780 -33.71 5.47 29.00
C GLY A 780 -33.72 5.25 27.49
N HIS A 781 -34.88 4.94 26.91
CA HIS A 781 -35.03 4.66 25.49
C HIS A 781 -35.55 5.89 24.75
N VAL A 782 -34.86 6.27 23.66
CA VAL A 782 -35.27 7.35 22.76
C VAL A 782 -35.50 6.77 21.37
N TYR A 783 -36.75 6.82 20.93
CA TYR A 783 -37.17 6.37 19.60
C TYR A 783 -37.29 7.56 18.66
N VAL A 784 -36.49 7.59 17.61
CA VAL A 784 -36.55 8.60 16.57
C VAL A 784 -37.26 7.99 15.36
N LEU A 785 -38.50 8.45 15.13
CA LEU A 785 -39.39 7.93 14.09
C LEU A 785 -39.58 8.92 12.92
N ARG A 786 -38.82 10.02 12.93
CA ARG A 786 -38.90 11.10 11.95
C ARG A 786 -38.23 10.70 10.64
N LYS A 787 -38.95 10.89 9.51
CA LYS A 787 -38.47 10.43 8.20
C LYS A 787 -37.83 11.54 7.33
N SER A 788 -38.10 12.80 7.62
CA SER A 788 -37.56 13.96 6.88
C SER A 788 -37.56 15.20 7.78
N GLY A 789 -36.51 16.03 7.72
CA GLY A 789 -36.39 17.23 8.54
C GLY A 789 -34.95 17.74 8.60
N ASN A 790 -34.76 18.83 9.34
CA ASN A 790 -33.43 19.38 9.59
C ASN A 790 -32.56 18.39 10.39
N PRO A 791 -31.24 18.46 10.26
CA PRO A 791 -30.32 17.69 11.08
C PRO A 791 -30.55 17.92 12.58
N MET A 792 -30.33 16.90 13.41
CA MET A 792 -30.73 16.92 14.82
C MET A 792 -29.56 16.83 15.78
N VAL A 793 -29.61 17.64 16.84
CA VAL A 793 -28.76 17.50 18.03
C VAL A 793 -29.62 17.04 19.20
N LEU A 794 -29.33 15.85 19.72
CA LEU A 794 -30.05 15.28 20.87
C LEU A 794 -29.27 15.53 22.16
N VAL A 795 -29.92 16.16 23.14
CA VAL A 795 -29.34 16.39 24.47
C VAL A 795 -30.06 15.51 25.49
N LEU A 796 -29.33 14.57 26.07
CA LEU A 796 -29.87 13.57 27.00
C LEU A 796 -29.44 13.94 28.42
N SER A 797 -30.39 14.50 29.18
CA SER A 797 -30.15 15.06 30.49
C SER A 797 -30.73 14.21 31.62
N SER A 798 -29.91 13.81 32.59
CA SER A 798 -30.34 13.05 33.77
C SER A 798 -29.65 13.47 35.06
N THR A 799 -30.34 13.34 36.19
CA THR A 799 -29.76 13.55 37.54
C THR A 799 -29.34 12.26 38.24
N GLU A 800 -29.55 11.10 37.61
CA GLU A 800 -29.10 9.76 38.03
C GLU A 800 -28.23 9.12 36.93
N PRO A 801 -27.31 8.19 37.27
CA PRO A 801 -26.58 7.42 36.26
C PRO A 801 -27.54 6.68 35.32
N ALA A 802 -27.40 6.94 34.02
CA ALA A 802 -28.29 6.39 32.99
C ALA A 802 -27.49 5.69 31.88
N THR A 803 -28.11 4.68 31.28
CA THR A 803 -27.73 4.13 29.98
C THR A 803 -28.81 4.52 28.98
N TRP A 804 -28.47 5.36 28.02
CA TRP A 804 -29.41 5.81 26.99
C TRP A 804 -29.36 4.89 25.78
N VAL A 805 -30.50 4.39 25.33
CA VAL A 805 -30.60 3.53 24.15
C VAL A 805 -31.33 4.28 23.04
N ILE A 806 -30.63 4.54 21.94
CA ILE A 806 -31.17 5.27 20.78
C ILE A 806 -31.69 4.28 19.73
N HIS A 807 -32.94 4.48 19.32
CA HIS A 807 -33.62 3.71 18.28
C HIS A 807 -33.89 4.64 17.09
N ASN A 808 -32.93 4.77 16.17
CA ASN A 808 -33.07 5.58 14.95
C ASN A 808 -33.55 4.73 13.77
N GLU A 809 -34.76 4.17 13.87
CA GLU A 809 -35.30 3.23 12.87
C GLU A 809 -35.64 3.91 11.52
N SER A 810 -35.83 5.23 11.51
CA SER A 810 -36.20 5.98 10.31
C SER A 810 -35.00 6.49 9.50
N GLY A 811 -33.78 6.42 10.05
CA GLY A 811 -32.58 6.99 9.43
C GLY A 811 -32.53 8.51 9.49
N ALA A 812 -33.12 9.12 10.53
CA ALA A 812 -33.04 10.57 10.73
C ALA A 812 -31.58 11.01 10.88
N ASP A 813 -31.23 12.17 10.32
CA ASP A 813 -29.89 12.75 10.43
C ASP A 813 -29.67 13.28 11.86
N ILE A 814 -29.02 12.49 12.70
CA ILE A 814 -28.60 12.89 14.05
C ILE A 814 -27.13 13.25 13.97
N GLN A 815 -26.83 14.55 13.89
CA GLN A 815 -25.46 15.05 13.77
C GLN A 815 -24.65 14.86 15.05
N GLN A 816 -25.30 14.97 16.21
CA GLN A 816 -24.61 14.89 17.48
C GLN A 816 -25.53 14.49 18.62
N ILE A 817 -25.00 13.73 19.57
CA ILE A 817 -25.63 13.47 20.87
C ILE A 817 -24.78 14.09 21.98
N ILE A 818 -25.42 14.83 22.87
CA ILE A 818 -24.79 15.43 24.05
C ILE A 818 -25.31 14.72 25.29
N LEU A 819 -24.43 14.01 25.98
CA LEU A 819 -24.74 13.45 27.30
C LEU A 819 -24.52 14.54 28.34
N HIS A 820 -25.54 14.83 29.13
CA HIS A 820 -25.51 15.90 30.13
C HIS A 820 -26.07 15.40 31.46
N GLY A 821 -25.35 15.55 32.56
CA GLY A 821 -25.86 15.07 33.83
C GLY A 821 -24.87 15.12 34.96
N ARG A 822 -25.39 15.10 36.19
CA ARG A 822 -24.55 15.20 37.40
C ARG A 822 -23.58 14.02 37.56
N PHE A 823 -23.92 12.87 36.99
CA PHE A 823 -23.13 11.64 37.05
C PHE A 823 -22.75 11.21 35.63
N ALA A 824 -21.69 10.41 35.48
CA ALA A 824 -21.30 9.88 34.17
C ALA A 824 -22.46 9.06 33.55
N HIS A 825 -22.71 9.19 32.24
CA HIS A 825 -23.73 8.45 31.50
C HIS A 825 -23.11 7.44 30.52
N GLU A 826 -23.90 6.47 30.07
CA GLU A 826 -23.55 5.55 28.98
C GLU A 826 -24.58 5.71 27.85
N ILE A 827 -24.19 5.32 26.64
CA ILE A 827 -25.06 5.36 25.46
C ILE A 827 -24.87 4.11 24.60
N GLU A 828 -25.98 3.60 24.07
CA GLU A 828 -26.08 2.48 23.14
C GLU A 828 -26.94 2.88 21.93
N GLY A 829 -26.67 2.30 20.76
CA GLY A 829 -27.42 2.59 19.53
C GLY A 829 -27.06 3.93 18.85
N ALA A 830 -25.87 4.47 19.13
CA ALA A 830 -25.34 5.71 18.56
C ALA A 830 -24.19 5.47 17.55
N ASP A 831 -24.15 4.31 16.90
CA ASP A 831 -23.08 3.95 15.96
C ASP A 831 -22.98 4.95 14.80
N GLY A 832 -21.79 5.51 14.59
CA GLY A 832 -21.54 6.53 13.56
C GLY A 832 -22.04 7.94 13.91
N ILE A 833 -22.67 8.14 15.07
CA ILE A 833 -23.13 9.45 15.53
C ILE A 833 -22.10 10.04 16.52
N PRO A 834 -21.54 11.24 16.28
CA PRO A 834 -20.68 11.92 17.24
C PRO A 834 -21.34 12.10 18.61
N VAL A 835 -20.68 11.61 19.67
CA VAL A 835 -21.15 11.76 21.06
C VAL A 835 -20.21 12.67 21.84
N THR A 836 -20.76 13.78 22.36
CA THR A 836 -20.04 14.68 23.27
C THR A 836 -20.53 14.46 24.69
N ASP A 837 -19.67 13.90 25.55
CA ASP A 837 -20.01 13.67 26.94
C ASP A 837 -19.64 14.87 27.84
N LYS A 838 -20.67 15.52 28.38
CA LYS A 838 -20.61 16.61 29.37
C LYS A 838 -21.26 16.17 30.69
N SER A 839 -21.25 14.88 31.00
CA SER A 839 -21.76 14.33 32.24
C SER A 839 -20.65 14.13 33.29
N GLY A 840 -21.01 13.87 34.55
CA GLY A 840 -20.05 13.65 35.65
C GLY A 840 -19.24 14.89 36.03
N ASP A 841 -17.91 14.78 36.12
CA ASP A 841 -17.00 15.87 36.52
C ASP A 841 -16.91 17.01 35.49
N ASN A 842 -17.29 16.74 34.23
CA ASN A 842 -17.28 17.71 33.12
C ASN A 842 -18.62 18.42 32.93
N PHE A 843 -19.52 18.29 33.89
CA PHE A 843 -20.86 18.85 33.85
C PHE A 843 -20.88 20.37 34.03
N ILE A 844 -21.44 21.07 33.04
CA ILE A 844 -21.29 22.53 32.88
C ILE A 844 -22.55 23.30 33.30
N VAL A 845 -23.74 22.70 33.22
CA VAL A 845 -25.05 23.39 33.37
C VAL A 845 -25.97 22.61 34.30
N PHE A 846 -26.89 23.21 35.06
CA PHE A 846 -27.71 22.47 36.05
C PHE A 846 -28.65 21.39 35.42
N SER A 847 -28.87 20.24 36.07
CA SER A 847 -29.51 19.04 35.47
C SER A 847 -30.95 18.80 35.93
N GLU A 848 -31.39 19.48 37.00
CA GLU A 848 -32.77 19.41 37.47
C GLU A 848 -33.63 20.50 36.83
N VAL A 849 -34.82 20.13 36.34
CA VAL A 849 -35.78 21.07 35.79
C VAL A 849 -37.16 20.84 36.41
N TYR A 850 -37.75 21.89 36.98
CA TYR A 850 -39.13 21.92 37.43
C TYR A 850 -39.82 23.10 36.73
N GLU A 851 -40.41 22.85 35.56
CA GLU A 851 -41.17 23.80 34.73
C GLU A 851 -40.34 24.82 33.91
N TRP A 852 -40.71 24.99 32.63
CA TRP A 852 -40.09 25.78 31.56
C TRP A 852 -40.04 27.29 31.82
N ASN A 853 -40.74 27.76 32.86
CA ASN A 853 -40.77 29.17 33.27
C ASN A 853 -40.12 29.42 34.64
N THR A 854 -39.42 28.43 35.21
CA THR A 854 -38.61 28.63 36.41
C THR A 854 -37.15 28.87 36.03
N THR A 855 -36.44 29.61 36.88
CA THR A 855 -35.04 29.98 36.65
C THR A 855 -34.13 28.79 36.32
N PRO A 856 -34.23 27.61 36.96
CA PRO A 856 -33.38 26.45 36.63
C PRO A 856 -33.56 25.90 35.20
N ALA A 857 -34.77 25.94 34.64
CA ALA A 857 -35.02 25.49 33.27
C ALA A 857 -34.31 26.37 32.25
N ASN A 858 -34.34 27.69 32.49
CA ASN A 858 -33.70 28.67 31.63
C ASN A 858 -32.17 28.55 31.67
N ASP A 859 -31.59 28.17 32.80
CA ASP A 859 -30.14 27.98 32.92
C ASP A 859 -29.67 26.76 32.12
N LEU A 860 -30.41 25.64 32.13
CA LEU A 860 -30.14 24.47 31.29
C LEU A 860 -30.18 24.82 29.80
N VAL A 861 -31.28 25.45 29.37
CA VAL A 861 -31.48 25.85 27.97
C VAL A 861 -30.38 26.80 27.52
N ALA A 862 -30.11 27.86 28.28
CA ALA A 862 -29.08 28.84 27.93
C ALA A 862 -27.68 28.22 27.84
N GLY A 863 -27.32 27.30 28.74
CA GLY A 863 -26.03 26.61 28.68
C GLY A 863 -25.92 25.65 27.51
N ILE A 864 -27.00 24.97 27.13
CA ILE A 864 -27.03 24.12 25.93
C ILE A 864 -26.96 24.97 24.65
N GLU A 865 -27.66 26.10 24.59
CA GLU A 865 -27.56 27.06 23.46
C GLU A 865 -26.14 27.62 23.32
N GLU A 866 -25.43 27.86 24.43
CA GLU A 866 -24.01 28.26 24.41
C GLU A 866 -23.09 27.14 23.89
N ILE A 867 -23.36 25.88 24.27
CA ILE A 867 -22.59 24.72 23.82
C ILE A 867 -22.82 24.40 22.34
N THR A 868 -24.07 24.51 21.88
CA THR A 868 -24.48 24.14 20.52
C THR A 868 -24.35 25.30 19.53
N GLY A 869 -24.31 26.54 20.02
CA GLY A 869 -24.28 27.74 19.18
C GLY A 869 -25.61 28.06 18.48
N VAL A 870 -26.66 27.25 18.71
CA VAL A 870 -27.97 27.38 18.07
C VAL A 870 -29.11 27.37 19.12
N PRO A 871 -30.23 28.08 18.87
CA PRO A 871 -31.36 28.11 19.81
C PRO A 871 -32.03 26.74 20.01
N THR A 872 -32.52 26.48 21.22
CA THR A 872 -33.20 25.22 21.55
C THR A 872 -34.53 25.12 20.80
N THR A 873 -34.71 24.04 20.02
CA THR A 873 -35.93 23.79 19.23
C THR A 873 -37.04 23.21 20.10
N SER A 874 -36.70 22.26 20.96
CA SER A 874 -37.66 21.75 21.94
C SER A 874 -37.00 21.29 23.24
N PHE A 875 -37.78 21.34 24.30
CA PHE A 875 -37.43 20.78 25.59
C PHE A 875 -38.60 19.95 26.10
N THR A 876 -38.33 18.72 26.47
CA THR A 876 -39.30 17.83 27.09
C THR A 876 -38.67 17.14 28.28
N GLY A 877 -39.39 17.09 29.40
CA GLY A 877 -38.90 16.38 30.56
C GLY A 877 -40.00 15.73 31.39
N CYS A 878 -39.60 14.76 32.19
CA CYS A 878 -40.47 14.12 33.14
C CYS A 878 -39.68 13.82 34.41
N TYR A 879 -40.31 13.97 35.58
CA TYR A 879 -39.66 13.57 36.83
C TYR A 879 -39.34 12.07 36.82
N LYS A 880 -40.19 11.25 36.20
CA LYS A 880 -39.98 9.80 36.06
C LYS A 880 -40.48 9.24 34.74
N ALA A 881 -39.58 8.94 33.82
CA ALA A 881 -39.88 8.32 32.52
C ALA A 881 -38.67 7.56 31.98
N SER A 882 -38.92 6.51 31.20
CA SER A 882 -37.91 5.66 30.56
C SER A 882 -38.10 5.57 29.04
N GLN A 883 -39.17 6.15 28.48
CA GLN A 883 -39.45 6.07 27.04
C GLN A 883 -39.85 7.42 26.43
N PHE A 884 -39.11 7.82 25.40
CA PHE A 884 -39.27 9.06 24.64
C PHE A 884 -39.42 8.75 23.15
N VAL A 885 -40.32 9.43 22.46
CA VAL A 885 -40.52 9.31 21.01
C VAL A 885 -40.42 10.68 20.36
N ILE A 886 -39.60 10.81 19.33
CA ILE A 886 -39.52 12.00 18.48
C ILE A 886 -40.11 11.65 17.11
N LYS A 887 -41.06 12.47 16.64
CA LYS A 887 -41.76 12.30 15.35
C LYS A 887 -42.18 13.67 14.78
N ASP A 888 -42.67 13.72 13.54
CA ASP A 888 -43.27 14.94 12.97
C ASP A 888 -44.64 15.28 13.62
N GLU A 889 -44.94 16.57 13.81
CA GLU A 889 -46.21 17.08 14.34
C GLU A 889 -47.34 16.86 13.31
N GLY A 890 -48.32 16.04 13.69
CA GLY A 890 -49.43 15.57 12.84
C GLY A 890 -49.89 14.17 13.23
#